data_AF-A0A370CDW0-F1
#
_entry.id   AF-A0A370CDW0-F1
#
_cell.length_a   1.000
_cell.length_b   1.000
_cell.length_c   1.000
_cell.angle_alpha   90.00
_cell.angle_beta   90.00
_cell.angle_gamma   90.00
#
_symmetry.space_group_name_H-M   'P 1'
#
loop_
_entity.id
_entity.type
_entity.pdbx_description
1 polymer ?
#
loop_
_entity_poly.entity_id
_entity_poly.type
_entity_poly.pdbx_seq_one_letter_code
_entity_poly.pdbx_strand_id
1 'polypeptide(L)'
;MFVHRADQLTSNSRATDVFLTFMQNYIGDIAVILIGPHKGFCDTGASRLFTLKLALEDYSDEEIHRLLIRILKKTKLHVDGGWDGPYLKIVTRRICRMRSEKDFSNMLALRAALEQVMNRQALRLRQSIGDTAAKRGKAPNYNFLTKFDLVGPEPGNRWKDSKAWKQLQSMIELREVKEMVDELVHRANTNYHREIHDLPPVDMPLNKVFLGPPGTGKTTAAKLYGQIIAELGLLSGDEVVVKNPSDFIGQYIGDSEANTKEILRATEGKVLIIDDAHMLYQGTGHGANCSDSFRLAVVDTLVTNISNRPGDDRCIILIGYPDLMKEFFNNSNPGLRRRFPLEEAFHFQDYTIDQLAMILDLKMSRDGIEATDHAREVALEVLAQARDRPNFGNGGDVENLLGKAKAAFNKRLRGVTDRNGRKIEAVDFDPEYDRAFRNSKACESHLSPMIGMDSIISLFRNHQKVAAGMRLQGVDPRPYIPFAYVFKGPPGTGKTTTARILGDIFYEMGFLATSEVIDCSATDMIGEYVGQTGPKVIKFLERALGKVLFIDEAYRLAGESSGNCSSFASEAVGELVDCMTKPRYARKLVIVLAGYSDEMDRLLHINTGLRSRFPTDIVFPSMSPAHCVEYLEVQLGKLQIKVDRRLSSSEGKYATVLDLFAQLQRTRSWANARDVETLARNITFEVYKSQPGPSDSDLSVSMDKIITCLKELLHQRASTY
;
A
#
# COMPACT_ATOMS: atom_id res chain seq x y z
N MET A 1 -53.75 11.12 35.69
CA MET A 1 -52.35 11.61 35.65
C MET A 1 -51.60 10.82 34.60
N PHE A 2 -51.17 11.44 33.51
CA PHE A 2 -50.37 10.78 32.46
C PHE A 2 -48.91 11.19 32.61
N VAL A 3 -47.99 10.23 32.68
CA VAL A 3 -46.55 10.47 32.71
C VAL A 3 -45.95 9.93 31.42
N HIS A 4 -45.42 10.81 30.57
CA HIS A 4 -44.83 10.43 29.29
C HIS A 4 -43.46 11.06 29.07
N ARG A 5 -42.64 10.37 28.28
CA ARG A 5 -41.32 10.84 27.86
C ARG A 5 -41.46 11.84 26.72
N ALA A 6 -40.94 13.05 26.89
CA ALA A 6 -41.12 14.15 25.94
C ALA A 6 -40.45 13.88 24.59
N ASP A 7 -39.31 13.16 24.61
CA ASP A 7 -38.52 12.73 23.46
C ASP A 7 -39.32 11.86 22.47
N GLN A 8 -40.16 10.97 22.97
CA GLN A 8 -41.01 10.08 22.16
C GLN A 8 -42.20 10.80 21.50
N LEU A 9 -42.65 11.89 22.12
CA LEU A 9 -43.69 12.74 21.57
C LEU A 9 -43.13 13.65 20.46
N THR A 10 -41.92 14.19 20.64
CA THR A 10 -41.30 15.12 19.69
C THR A 10 -40.73 14.48 18.42
N SER A 11 -40.51 13.16 18.41
CA SER A 11 -39.92 12.46 17.25
C SER A 11 -40.86 12.28 16.05
N ASN A 12 -42.18 12.47 16.23
CA ASN A 12 -43.17 12.30 15.15
C ASN A 12 -44.18 13.45 15.19
N SER A 13 -44.11 14.37 14.21
CA SER A 13 -44.93 15.59 14.16
C SER A 13 -46.43 15.31 14.25
N ARG A 14 -46.93 14.24 13.61
CA ARG A 14 -48.34 13.83 13.69
C ARG A 14 -48.75 13.40 15.10
N ALA A 15 -47.87 12.73 15.84
CA ALA A 15 -48.16 12.31 17.20
C ALA A 15 -48.23 13.52 18.15
N THR A 16 -47.37 14.52 17.94
CA THR A 16 -47.39 15.79 18.68
C THR A 16 -48.71 16.53 18.47
N ASP A 17 -49.20 16.64 17.23
CA ASP A 17 -50.44 17.37 16.93
C ASP A 17 -51.68 16.69 17.52
N VAL A 18 -51.76 15.36 17.45
CA VAL A 18 -52.83 14.57 18.08
C VAL A 18 -52.80 14.74 19.60
N PHE A 19 -51.60 14.69 20.20
CA PHE A 19 -51.42 14.91 21.64
C PHE A 19 -51.82 16.33 22.06
N LEU A 20 -51.49 17.35 21.27
CA LEU A 20 -51.87 18.73 21.55
C LEU A 20 -53.39 18.94 21.45
N THR A 21 -54.03 18.33 20.46
CA THR A 21 -55.49 18.38 20.30
C THR A 21 -56.18 17.66 21.47
N PHE A 22 -55.64 16.52 21.92
CA PHE A 22 -56.11 15.83 23.11
C PHE A 22 -55.98 16.70 24.37
N MET A 23 -54.82 17.35 24.57
CA MET A 23 -54.58 18.24 25.70
C MET A 23 -55.57 19.41 25.75
N GLN A 24 -55.94 19.97 24.59
CA GLN A 24 -56.92 21.06 24.51
C GLN A 24 -58.34 20.63 24.89
N ASN A 25 -58.73 19.39 24.59
CA ASN A 25 -60.07 18.89 24.86
C ASN A 25 -60.31 18.52 26.34
N TYR A 26 -59.24 18.33 27.13
CA TYR A 26 -59.32 17.87 28.53
C TYR A 26 -58.66 18.84 29.53
N ILE A 27 -58.64 20.13 29.20
CA ILE A 27 -58.12 21.17 30.09
C ILE A 27 -58.97 21.21 31.37
N GLY A 28 -58.34 20.95 32.52
CA GLY A 28 -58.97 20.99 33.85
C GLY A 28 -59.30 19.61 34.44
N ASP A 29 -59.45 18.57 33.61
CA ASP A 29 -59.81 17.23 34.06
C ASP A 29 -58.59 16.31 34.26
N ILE A 30 -57.47 16.61 33.60
CA ILE A 30 -56.30 15.72 33.55
C ILE A 30 -55.02 16.47 33.90
N ALA A 31 -54.24 15.90 34.82
CA ALA A 31 -52.86 16.30 35.06
C ALA A 31 -51.91 15.50 34.15
N VAL A 32 -51.04 16.20 33.40
CA VAL A 32 -50.05 15.58 32.51
C VAL A 32 -48.65 16.03 32.90
N ILE A 33 -47.76 15.06 33.10
CA ILE A 33 -46.36 15.27 33.47
C ILE A 33 -45.50 14.76 32.32
N LEU A 34 -44.74 15.66 31.71
CA LEU A 34 -43.77 15.31 30.69
C LEU A 34 -42.35 15.37 31.27
N ILE A 35 -41.57 14.33 31.00
CA ILE A 35 -40.21 14.20 31.49
C ILE A 35 -39.28 14.07 30.27
N GLY A 36 -38.25 14.90 30.18
CA GLY A 36 -37.31 14.85 29.07
C GLY A 36 -36.26 15.97 29.09
N PRO A 37 -35.29 15.94 28.17
CA PRO A 37 -34.21 16.92 28.11
C PRO A 37 -34.75 18.32 27.79
N HIS A 38 -34.21 19.32 28.49
CA HIS A 38 -34.72 20.70 28.47
C HIS A 38 -34.80 21.31 27.05
N LYS A 39 -33.84 21.01 26.17
CA LYS A 39 -33.75 21.62 24.84
C LYS A 39 -34.78 21.12 23.82
N GLY A 40 -35.09 19.83 23.79
CA GLY A 40 -35.92 19.26 22.70
C GLY A 40 -37.40 19.64 22.77
N PHE A 41 -37.95 19.80 23.98
CA PHE A 41 -39.38 20.05 24.16
C PHE A 41 -39.74 21.55 24.18
N CYS A 42 -38.85 22.41 24.70
CA CYS A 42 -39.11 23.84 24.85
C CYS A 42 -39.26 24.57 23.50
N ASP A 43 -38.66 24.05 22.45
CA ASP A 43 -38.69 24.63 21.10
C ASP A 43 -39.98 24.32 20.32
N THR A 44 -40.88 23.51 20.88
CA THR A 44 -42.17 23.20 20.28
C THR A 44 -43.28 24.14 20.78
N GLY A 45 -44.30 24.38 19.94
CA GLY A 45 -45.50 25.15 20.33
C GLY A 45 -46.26 24.57 21.53
N ALA A 46 -46.05 23.27 21.79
CA ALA A 46 -46.59 22.52 22.94
C ALA A 46 -46.16 23.10 24.30
N SER A 47 -44.98 23.71 24.36
CA SER A 47 -44.38 24.23 25.60
C SER A 47 -45.24 25.31 26.28
N ARG A 48 -46.11 25.99 25.52
CA ARG A 48 -47.05 27.03 26.01
C ARG A 48 -48.20 26.49 26.85
N LEU A 49 -48.56 25.21 26.66
CA LEU A 49 -49.65 24.55 27.40
C LEU A 49 -49.19 24.04 28.78
N PHE A 50 -47.88 24.01 29.04
CA PHE A 50 -47.30 23.60 30.31
C PHE A 50 -46.88 24.83 31.11
N THR A 51 -47.74 25.25 32.03
CA THR A 51 -47.53 26.41 32.92
C THR A 51 -46.45 26.17 33.98
N LEU A 52 -46.22 24.92 34.38
CA LEU A 52 -45.27 24.57 35.43
C LEU A 52 -44.08 23.81 34.85
N LYS A 53 -42.94 24.49 34.74
CA LYS A 53 -41.67 23.94 34.26
C LYS A 53 -40.73 23.75 35.44
N LEU A 54 -40.47 22.50 35.80
CA LEU A 54 -39.48 22.16 36.83
C LEU A 54 -38.19 21.75 36.14
N ALA A 55 -37.17 22.61 36.19
CA ALA A 55 -35.82 22.25 35.83
C ALA A 55 -35.17 21.54 37.02
N LEU A 56 -34.86 20.26 36.86
CA LEU A 56 -34.04 19.54 37.84
C LEU A 56 -32.58 19.78 37.48
N GLU A 57 -31.86 20.47 38.37
CA GLU A 57 -30.42 20.63 38.25
C GLU A 57 -29.68 19.30 38.49
N ASP A 58 -28.45 19.21 38.00
CA ASP A 58 -27.61 18.06 38.29
C ASP A 58 -27.27 18.02 39.78
N TYR A 59 -27.29 16.80 40.35
CA TYR A 59 -26.95 16.61 41.76
C TYR A 59 -25.52 17.07 42.04
N SER A 60 -25.31 17.75 43.16
CA SER A 60 -23.98 18.09 43.68
C SER A 60 -23.16 16.85 44.04
N ASP A 61 -21.84 17.02 44.20
CA ASP A 61 -20.92 15.91 44.55
C ASP A 61 -21.36 15.23 45.85
N GLU A 62 -21.81 16.02 46.84
CA GLU A 62 -22.34 15.50 48.10
C GLU A 62 -23.65 14.74 47.91
N GLU A 63 -24.54 15.20 47.04
CA GLU A 63 -25.82 14.54 46.79
C GLU A 63 -25.63 13.20 46.09
N ILE A 64 -24.72 13.13 45.09
CA ILE A 64 -24.33 11.86 44.45
C ILE A 64 -23.71 10.92 45.48
N HIS A 65 -22.85 11.43 46.38
CA HIS A 65 -22.26 10.63 47.46
C HIS A 65 -23.33 10.05 48.39
N ARG A 66 -24.27 10.89 48.85
CA ARG A 66 -25.38 10.46 49.73
C ARG A 66 -26.30 9.45 49.03
N LEU A 67 -26.58 9.64 47.75
CA LEU A 67 -27.36 8.70 46.93
C LEU A 67 -26.66 7.34 46.83
N LEU A 68 -25.36 7.34 46.54
CA LEU A 68 -24.55 6.12 46.47
C LEU A 68 -24.58 5.36 47.80
N ILE A 69 -24.38 6.05 48.93
CA ILE A 69 -24.48 5.47 50.27
C ILE A 69 -25.88 4.88 50.51
N ARG A 70 -26.94 5.60 50.14
CA ARG A 70 -28.33 5.15 50.32
C ARG A 70 -28.60 3.86 49.53
N ILE A 71 -28.11 3.77 48.29
CA ILE A 71 -28.27 2.57 47.46
C ILE A 71 -27.50 1.38 48.05
N LEU A 72 -26.25 1.57 48.45
CA LEU A 72 -25.42 0.52 49.05
C LEU A 72 -25.97 0.02 50.41
N LYS A 73 -26.52 0.91 51.23
CA LYS A 73 -27.21 0.54 52.48
C LYS A 73 -28.47 -0.27 52.20
N LYS A 74 -29.25 0.11 51.18
CA LYS A 74 -30.47 -0.61 50.78
C LYS A 74 -30.16 -2.03 50.30
N THR A 75 -29.02 -2.23 49.63
CA THR A 75 -28.54 -3.55 49.19
C THR A 75 -27.80 -4.34 50.27
N LYS A 76 -27.71 -3.81 51.50
CA LYS A 76 -27.00 -4.41 52.65
C LYS A 76 -25.51 -4.65 52.41
N LEU A 77 -24.89 -3.89 51.50
CA LEU A 77 -23.45 -3.94 51.25
C LEU A 77 -22.71 -3.12 52.31
N HIS A 78 -21.49 -3.52 52.63
CA HIS A 78 -20.56 -2.82 53.52
C HIS A 78 -19.33 -2.43 52.72
N VAL A 79 -18.71 -1.31 53.09
CA VAL A 79 -17.66 -0.67 52.28
C VAL A 79 -16.39 -0.58 53.13
N ASP A 80 -15.27 -1.03 52.54
CA ASP A 80 -13.93 -0.86 53.10
C ASP A 80 -13.58 0.63 53.26
N GLY A 81 -13.00 1.00 54.38
CA GLY A 81 -12.74 2.40 54.75
C GLY A 81 -13.95 3.21 55.21
N GLY A 82 -15.16 2.63 55.28
CA GLY A 82 -16.37 3.28 55.79
C GLY A 82 -17.13 4.12 54.74
N TRP A 83 -18.28 4.66 55.13
CA TRP A 83 -19.19 5.39 54.22
C TRP A 83 -18.58 6.69 53.69
N ASP A 84 -17.87 7.45 54.53
CA ASP A 84 -17.17 8.68 54.14
C ASP A 84 -15.68 8.43 53.84
N GLY A 85 -15.30 7.16 53.65
CA GLY A 85 -13.93 6.73 53.38
C GLY A 85 -13.39 7.22 52.02
N PRO A 86 -12.06 7.23 51.84
CA PRO A 86 -11.43 7.74 50.62
C PRO A 86 -11.87 6.96 49.36
N TYR A 87 -12.08 5.65 49.47
CA TYR A 87 -12.42 4.81 48.33
C TYR A 87 -13.80 5.08 47.75
N LEU A 88 -14.81 5.32 48.59
CA LEU A 88 -16.16 5.63 48.11
C LEU A 88 -16.21 7.04 47.50
N LYS A 89 -15.45 8.00 48.07
CA LYS A 89 -15.30 9.34 47.51
C LYS A 89 -14.66 9.33 46.13
N ILE A 90 -13.69 8.45 45.87
CA ILE A 90 -13.11 8.28 44.52
C ILE A 90 -14.19 7.90 43.51
N VAL A 91 -15.06 6.93 43.82
CA VAL A 91 -16.17 6.51 42.94
C VAL A 91 -17.12 7.69 42.68
N THR A 92 -17.49 8.43 43.72
CA THR A 92 -18.33 9.62 43.58
C THR A 92 -17.68 10.64 42.64
N ARG A 93 -16.39 10.94 42.79
CA ARG A 93 -15.70 11.90 41.94
C ARG A 93 -15.59 11.46 40.49
N ARG A 94 -15.38 10.16 40.24
CA ARG A 94 -15.40 9.62 38.87
C ARG A 94 -16.74 9.91 38.18
N ILE A 95 -17.85 9.70 38.89
CA ILE A 95 -19.20 10.05 38.38
C ILE A 95 -19.32 11.57 38.15
N CYS A 96 -18.82 12.39 39.08
CA CYS A 96 -18.95 13.85 38.98
C CYS A 96 -18.13 14.45 37.83
N ARG A 97 -16.99 13.84 37.44
CA ARG A 97 -16.19 14.28 36.29
C ARG A 97 -16.93 14.12 34.95
N MET A 98 -17.80 13.11 34.84
CA MET A 98 -18.63 12.86 33.66
C MET A 98 -19.73 13.91 33.44
N ARG A 99 -19.98 14.83 34.40
CA ARG A 99 -20.98 15.90 34.28
C ARG A 99 -20.77 16.85 33.09
N SER A 100 -19.55 16.93 32.56
CA SER A 100 -19.23 17.81 31.43
C SER A 100 -19.71 17.29 30.07
N GLU A 101 -20.29 16.08 30.04
CA GLU A 101 -20.84 15.45 28.84
C GLU A 101 -22.25 15.97 28.49
N LYS A 102 -22.55 16.10 27.19
CA LYS A 102 -23.81 16.68 26.70
C LYS A 102 -25.06 15.87 27.07
N ASP A 103 -24.90 14.57 27.31
CA ASP A 103 -25.99 13.62 27.61
C ASP A 103 -25.89 13.03 29.03
N PHE A 104 -25.14 13.70 29.91
CA PHE A 104 -24.96 13.22 31.27
C PHE A 104 -26.30 13.12 32.01
N SER A 105 -26.51 11.98 32.68
CA SER A 105 -27.64 11.77 33.56
C SER A 105 -27.14 11.16 34.87
N ASN A 106 -27.38 11.87 35.97
CA ASN A 106 -26.86 11.50 37.29
C ASN A 106 -27.15 10.03 37.67
N MET A 107 -28.37 9.56 37.43
CA MET A 107 -28.78 8.20 37.80
C MET A 107 -28.21 7.12 36.87
N LEU A 108 -28.04 7.43 35.57
CA LEU A 108 -27.42 6.51 34.61
C LEU A 108 -25.94 6.37 34.90
N ALA A 109 -25.22 7.48 35.11
CA ALA A 109 -23.81 7.47 35.46
C ALA A 109 -23.56 6.75 36.79
N LEU A 110 -24.40 6.97 37.79
CA LEU A 110 -24.31 6.27 39.07
C LEU A 110 -24.60 4.76 38.93
N ARG A 111 -25.56 4.37 38.08
CA ARG A 111 -25.85 2.95 37.80
C ARG A 111 -24.68 2.27 37.09
N ALA A 112 -24.10 2.93 36.08
CA ALA A 112 -22.94 2.42 35.36
C ALA A 112 -21.72 2.24 36.27
N ALA A 113 -21.44 3.23 37.13
CA ALA A 113 -20.36 3.13 38.11
C ALA A 113 -20.58 1.98 39.11
N LEU A 114 -21.82 1.82 39.61
CA LEU A 114 -22.15 0.68 40.49
C LEU A 114 -22.02 -0.66 39.78
N GLU A 115 -22.45 -0.76 38.51
CA GLU A 115 -22.33 -1.97 37.72
C GLU A 115 -20.85 -2.38 37.53
N GLN A 116 -19.95 -1.42 37.27
CA GLN A 116 -18.51 -1.68 37.25
C GLN A 116 -17.98 -2.19 38.60
N VAL A 117 -18.39 -1.59 39.72
CA VAL A 117 -18.00 -2.02 41.07
C VAL A 117 -18.51 -3.45 41.35
N MET A 118 -19.76 -3.76 40.98
CA MET A 118 -20.33 -5.10 41.13
C MET A 118 -19.62 -6.13 40.24
N ASN A 119 -19.26 -5.78 39.01
CA ASN A 119 -18.52 -6.65 38.10
C ASN A 119 -17.13 -6.99 38.65
N ARG A 120 -16.42 -5.99 39.22
CA ARG A 120 -15.13 -6.21 39.89
C ARG A 120 -15.29 -7.12 41.11
N GLN A 121 -16.34 -6.92 41.90
CA GLN A 121 -16.66 -7.79 43.03
C GLN A 121 -16.92 -9.22 42.57
N ALA A 122 -17.70 -9.42 41.51
CA ALA A 122 -17.99 -10.74 40.96
C ALA A 122 -16.71 -11.45 40.48
N LEU A 123 -15.80 -10.73 39.80
CA LEU A 123 -14.50 -11.27 39.37
C LEU A 123 -13.64 -11.70 40.57
N ARG A 124 -13.54 -10.86 41.61
CA ARG A 124 -12.81 -11.18 42.85
C ARG A 124 -13.40 -12.41 43.54
N LEU A 125 -14.72 -12.47 43.67
CA LEU A 125 -15.42 -13.60 44.30
C LEU A 125 -15.23 -14.90 43.51
N ARG A 126 -15.22 -14.84 42.18
CA ARG A 126 -14.95 -16.01 41.32
C ARG A 126 -13.53 -16.54 41.51
N GLN A 127 -12.54 -15.65 41.63
CA GLN A 127 -11.15 -16.04 41.91
C GLN A 127 -11.01 -16.65 43.31
N SER A 128 -11.64 -16.05 44.33
CA SER A 128 -11.53 -16.56 45.70
C SER A 128 -12.23 -17.91 45.91
N ILE A 129 -13.27 -18.23 45.14
CA ILE A 129 -13.90 -19.58 45.12
C ILE A 129 -12.91 -20.64 44.60
N GLY A 130 -12.13 -20.30 43.57
CA GLY A 130 -11.07 -21.19 43.04
C GLY A 130 -9.96 -21.44 44.07
N ASP A 131 -9.56 -20.41 44.80
CA ASP A 131 -8.49 -20.50 45.81
C ASP A 131 -8.94 -21.15 47.13
N THR A 132 -10.20 -20.99 47.54
CA THR A 132 -10.75 -21.63 48.76
C THR A 132 -10.92 -23.14 48.62
N ALA A 133 -11.10 -23.65 47.38
CA ALA A 133 -11.01 -25.08 47.10
C ALA A 133 -9.59 -25.64 47.27
N ALA A 134 -8.56 -24.80 47.09
CA ALA A 134 -7.14 -25.18 47.18
C ALA A 134 -6.51 -24.93 48.56
N LYS A 135 -6.99 -23.97 49.35
CA LYS A 135 -6.46 -23.65 50.70
C LYS A 135 -7.58 -23.37 51.70
N ARG A 136 -7.65 -24.20 52.76
CA ARG A 136 -8.56 -24.04 53.92
C ARG A 136 -8.60 -22.59 54.41
N GLY A 137 -9.69 -21.86 54.20
CA GLY A 137 -9.91 -20.58 54.91
C GLY A 137 -11.05 -19.69 54.40
N LYS A 138 -12.09 -19.55 55.23
CA LYS A 138 -13.25 -18.61 55.20
C LYS A 138 -14.00 -18.44 53.87
N ALA A 139 -15.31 -18.68 53.92
CA ALA A 139 -16.23 -18.42 52.82
C ALA A 139 -16.14 -16.94 52.36
N PRO A 140 -16.22 -16.68 51.04
CA PRO A 140 -16.17 -15.32 50.51
C PRO A 140 -17.32 -14.46 51.05
N ASN A 141 -17.01 -13.24 51.48
CA ASN A 141 -18.03 -12.31 51.97
C ASN A 141 -18.68 -11.56 50.80
N TYR A 142 -19.88 -11.99 50.42
CA TYR A 142 -20.68 -11.41 49.35
C TYR A 142 -21.18 -9.98 49.65
N ASN A 143 -21.23 -9.59 50.93
CA ASN A 143 -21.81 -8.31 51.35
C ASN A 143 -20.74 -7.24 51.62
N PHE A 144 -19.48 -7.47 51.25
CA PHE A 144 -18.39 -6.54 51.53
C PHE A 144 -17.64 -6.14 50.25
N LEU A 145 -17.60 -4.82 50.02
CA LEU A 145 -16.85 -4.16 48.95
C LEU A 145 -15.49 -3.72 49.47
N THR A 146 -14.45 -4.23 48.86
CA THR A 146 -13.04 -3.93 49.18
C THR A 146 -12.54 -2.71 48.40
N LYS A 147 -11.36 -2.16 48.78
CA LYS A 147 -10.62 -1.19 47.95
C LYS A 147 -10.56 -1.60 46.46
N PHE A 148 -10.31 -2.89 46.21
CA PHE A 148 -10.22 -3.45 44.85
C PHE A 148 -11.53 -3.30 44.07
N ASP A 149 -12.68 -3.52 44.72
CA ASP A 149 -13.99 -3.46 44.07
C ASP A 149 -14.35 -2.00 43.73
N LEU A 150 -14.04 -1.07 44.64
CA LEU A 150 -14.38 0.36 44.52
C LEU A 150 -13.46 1.11 43.56
N VAL A 151 -12.15 1.07 43.80
CA VAL A 151 -11.17 1.85 43.04
C VAL A 151 -10.75 1.10 41.78
N GLY A 152 -10.71 -0.23 41.84
CA GLY A 152 -10.15 -1.09 40.81
C GLY A 152 -8.79 -1.69 41.20
N PRO A 153 -8.29 -2.66 40.42
CA PRO A 153 -6.94 -3.17 40.56
C PRO A 153 -5.92 -2.04 40.40
N GLU A 154 -4.81 -2.13 41.13
CA GLU A 154 -3.65 -1.32 40.83
C GLU A 154 -3.13 -1.72 39.43
N PRO A 155 -2.89 -0.76 38.51
CA PRO A 155 -2.40 -1.05 37.16
C PRO A 155 -1.04 -1.75 37.13
N GLY A 156 -0.32 -1.78 38.27
CA GLY A 156 1.00 -2.37 38.42
C GLY A 156 1.09 -3.80 37.87
N ASN A 157 2.16 -4.06 37.11
CA ASN A 157 2.62 -5.32 36.48
C ASN A 157 1.60 -6.25 35.78
N ARG A 158 0.27 -6.08 35.87
CA ARG A 158 -0.74 -6.96 35.25
C ARG A 158 -0.63 -7.03 33.73
N TRP A 159 -0.27 -5.93 33.10
CA TRP A 159 -0.02 -5.84 31.66
C TRP A 159 1.18 -6.70 31.22
N LYS A 160 2.12 -7.05 32.11
CA LYS A 160 3.24 -7.96 31.77
C LYS A 160 2.74 -9.39 31.50
N ASP A 161 1.63 -9.78 32.12
CA ASP A 161 1.00 -11.08 31.89
C ASP A 161 0.05 -11.08 30.69
N SER A 162 -0.24 -9.89 30.14
CA SER A 162 -1.08 -9.74 28.95
C SER A 162 -0.55 -10.56 27.79
N LYS A 163 -1.43 -11.36 27.18
CA LYS A 163 -1.14 -12.06 25.92
C LYS A 163 -0.92 -11.05 24.80
N ALA A 164 -1.71 -9.97 24.77
CA ALA A 164 -1.60 -8.93 23.76
C ALA A 164 -0.25 -8.22 23.84
N TRP A 165 0.22 -7.89 25.04
CA TRP A 165 1.55 -7.30 25.24
C TRP A 165 2.69 -8.23 24.81
N LYS A 166 2.65 -9.51 25.20
CA LYS A 166 3.66 -10.50 24.79
C LYS A 166 3.70 -10.66 23.27
N GLN A 167 2.54 -10.67 22.62
CA GLN A 167 2.44 -10.71 21.15
C GLN A 167 2.99 -9.43 20.52
N LEU A 168 2.65 -8.24 21.04
CA LEU A 168 3.18 -6.98 20.54
C LEU A 168 4.71 -6.91 20.69
N GLN A 169 5.26 -7.44 21.78
CA GLN A 169 6.70 -7.55 22.00
C GLN A 169 7.38 -8.48 20.99
N SER A 170 6.73 -9.56 20.59
CA SER A 170 7.23 -10.47 19.54
C SER A 170 7.21 -9.88 18.14
N MET A 171 6.42 -8.81 17.90
CA MET A 171 6.42 -8.13 16.61
C MET A 171 7.72 -7.35 16.40
N ILE A 172 8.23 -7.46 15.17
CA ILE A 172 9.51 -6.89 14.74
C ILE A 172 9.34 -5.38 14.55
N GLU A 173 10.22 -4.61 15.19
CA GLU A 173 10.43 -3.16 14.94
C GLU A 173 9.18 -2.28 15.05
N LEU A 174 8.46 -2.43 16.17
CA LEU A 174 7.38 -1.53 16.62
C LEU A 174 7.81 -0.68 17.82
N ARG A 175 8.98 -0.04 17.76
CA ARG A 175 9.55 0.69 18.92
C ARG A 175 8.63 1.81 19.41
N GLU A 176 8.16 2.67 18.51
CA GLU A 176 7.26 3.79 18.84
C GLU A 176 5.98 3.30 19.54
N VAL A 177 5.39 2.21 19.06
CA VAL A 177 4.16 1.64 19.65
C VAL A 177 4.46 1.05 21.03
N LYS A 178 5.59 0.35 21.19
CA LYS A 178 5.99 -0.25 22.47
C LYS A 178 6.29 0.82 23.53
N GLU A 179 7.04 1.86 23.16
CA GLU A 179 7.34 3.00 24.03
C GLU A 179 6.07 3.73 24.46
N MET A 180 5.14 3.98 23.53
CA MET A 180 3.87 4.61 23.86
C MET A 180 3.00 3.75 24.80
N VAL A 181 3.00 2.42 24.62
CA VAL A 181 2.32 1.53 25.57
C VAL A 181 2.96 1.60 26.96
N ASP A 182 4.28 1.62 27.06
CA ASP A 182 4.98 1.78 28.34
C ASP A 182 4.64 3.13 28.99
N GLU A 183 4.53 4.22 28.22
CA GLU A 183 4.06 5.51 28.70
C GLU A 183 2.61 5.47 29.21
N LEU A 184 1.71 4.80 28.48
CA LEU A 184 0.32 4.60 28.90
C LEU A 184 0.23 3.82 30.21
N VAL A 185 1.03 2.78 30.36
CA VAL A 185 1.15 2.00 31.60
C VAL A 185 1.62 2.89 32.75
N HIS A 186 2.71 3.63 32.55
CA HIS A 186 3.28 4.52 33.57
C HIS A 186 2.28 5.59 33.99
N ARG A 187 1.52 6.13 33.03
CA ARG A 187 0.49 7.13 33.27
C ARG A 187 -0.72 6.55 33.98
N ALA A 188 -1.21 5.37 33.60
CA ALA A 188 -2.28 4.68 34.29
C ALA A 188 -1.91 4.45 35.77
N ASN A 189 -0.68 4.01 36.03
CA ASN A 189 -0.18 3.84 37.39
C ASN A 189 -0.09 5.17 38.16
N THR A 190 0.42 6.22 37.51
CA THR A 190 0.49 7.56 38.10
C THR A 190 -0.91 8.09 38.43
N ASN A 191 -1.88 7.92 37.53
CA ASN A 191 -3.27 8.33 37.75
C ASN A 191 -3.94 7.55 38.89
N TYR A 192 -3.67 6.25 39.01
CA TYR A 192 -4.15 5.45 40.14
C TYR A 192 -3.69 6.02 41.49
N HIS A 193 -2.39 6.34 41.62
CA HIS A 193 -1.87 6.95 42.85
C HIS A 193 -2.40 8.38 43.06
N ARG A 194 -2.51 9.19 42.00
CA ARG A 194 -3.11 10.54 42.08
C ARG A 194 -4.52 10.49 42.64
N GLU A 195 -5.36 9.56 42.16
CA GLU A 195 -6.73 9.41 42.64
C GLU A 195 -6.81 8.98 44.11
N ILE A 196 -5.91 8.09 44.55
CA ILE A 196 -5.79 7.71 45.97
C ILE A 196 -5.41 8.92 46.84
N HIS A 197 -4.57 9.81 46.30
CA HIS A 197 -4.12 11.03 46.98
C HIS A 197 -5.03 12.24 46.74
N ASP A 198 -6.28 12.03 46.33
CA ASP A 198 -7.27 13.11 46.16
C ASP A 198 -6.96 14.08 45.00
N LEU A 199 -5.97 13.75 44.15
CA LEU A 199 -5.56 14.58 43.03
C LEU A 199 -6.32 14.21 41.74
N PRO A 200 -6.61 15.17 40.86
CA PRO A 200 -7.19 14.88 39.55
C PRO A 200 -6.19 14.08 38.69
N PRO A 201 -6.65 13.07 37.93
CA PRO A 201 -5.83 12.36 36.97
C PRO A 201 -5.36 13.32 35.90
N VAL A 202 -4.25 12.96 35.26
CA VAL A 202 -3.78 13.63 34.05
C VAL A 202 -4.43 12.90 32.88
N ASP A 203 -5.37 13.59 32.24
CA ASP A 203 -6.11 13.03 31.12
C ASP A 203 -5.30 13.21 29.81
N MET A 204 -5.44 12.27 28.87
CA MET A 204 -4.81 12.32 27.54
C MET A 204 -5.83 11.94 26.45
N PRO A 205 -5.74 12.50 25.24
CA PRO A 205 -6.42 11.93 24.09
C PRO A 205 -6.00 10.49 23.81
N LEU A 206 -6.98 9.59 23.67
CA LEU A 206 -6.75 8.17 23.34
C LEU A 206 -6.76 7.90 21.83
N ASN A 207 -7.30 8.82 21.03
CA ASN A 207 -7.42 8.68 19.58
C ASN A 207 -6.04 8.67 18.92
N LYS A 208 -5.80 7.72 18.01
CA LYS A 208 -4.50 7.54 17.33
C LYS A 208 -4.65 7.25 15.85
N VAL A 209 -3.58 7.51 15.10
CA VAL A 209 -3.50 7.22 13.67
C VAL A 209 -2.30 6.32 13.41
N PHE A 210 -2.48 5.29 12.60
CA PHE A 210 -1.45 4.32 12.21
C PHE A 210 -1.21 4.48 10.71
N LEU A 211 -0.02 4.94 10.35
CA LEU A 211 0.36 5.26 8.97
C LEU A 211 1.47 4.34 8.50
N GLY A 212 1.34 3.78 7.29
CA GLY A 212 2.49 3.12 6.65
C GLY A 212 2.13 2.24 5.45
N PRO A 213 3.14 1.69 4.77
CA PRO A 213 2.98 0.84 3.58
C PRO A 213 2.17 -0.43 3.83
N PRO A 214 1.62 -1.09 2.80
CA PRO A 214 0.82 -2.30 2.96
C PRO A 214 1.64 -3.46 3.54
N GLY A 215 0.97 -4.30 4.34
CA GLY A 215 1.56 -5.51 4.93
C GLY A 215 2.67 -5.30 5.96
N THR A 216 2.79 -4.09 6.52
CA THR A 216 3.64 -3.78 7.70
C THR A 216 2.98 -4.16 9.03
N GLY A 217 1.83 -4.82 9.01
CA GLY A 217 1.15 -5.31 10.22
C GLY A 217 0.34 -4.27 10.99
N LYS A 218 0.03 -3.10 10.40
CA LYS A 218 -0.74 -2.00 11.03
C LYS A 218 -2.03 -2.47 11.71
N THR A 219 -2.88 -3.22 11.01
CA THR A 219 -4.15 -3.74 11.54
C THR A 219 -3.93 -4.67 12.74
N THR A 220 -2.88 -5.49 12.69
CA THR A 220 -2.52 -6.39 13.79
C THR A 220 -2.01 -5.61 14.99
N ALA A 221 -1.12 -4.64 14.78
CA ALA A 221 -0.59 -3.77 15.83
C ALA A 221 -1.72 -2.94 16.48
N ALA A 222 -2.65 -2.38 15.69
CA ALA A 222 -3.78 -1.62 16.19
C ALA A 222 -4.73 -2.47 17.05
N LYS A 223 -5.01 -3.72 16.65
CA LYS A 223 -5.81 -4.66 17.46
C LYS A 223 -5.17 -4.95 18.81
N LEU A 224 -3.86 -5.25 18.82
CA LEU A 224 -3.11 -5.52 20.05
C LEU A 224 -3.03 -4.27 20.94
N TYR A 225 -2.76 -3.10 20.35
CA TYR A 225 -2.75 -1.82 21.06
C TYR A 225 -4.11 -1.51 21.70
N GLY A 226 -5.20 -1.71 20.95
CA GLY A 226 -6.56 -1.55 21.47
C GLY A 226 -6.87 -2.50 22.62
N GLN A 227 -6.47 -3.78 22.52
CA GLN A 227 -6.62 -4.75 23.62
C GLN A 227 -5.85 -4.32 24.87
N ILE A 228 -4.64 -3.77 24.71
CA ILE A 228 -3.85 -3.29 25.84
C ILE A 228 -4.52 -2.08 26.51
N ILE A 229 -5.06 -1.13 25.74
CA ILE A 229 -5.81 0.02 26.31
C ILE A 229 -7.01 -0.46 27.15
N ALA A 230 -7.76 -1.42 26.61
CA ALA A 230 -8.87 -2.07 27.31
C ALA A 230 -8.41 -2.75 28.61
N GLU A 231 -7.34 -3.55 28.57
CA GLU A 231 -6.79 -4.25 29.74
C GLU A 231 -6.22 -3.31 30.80
N LEU A 232 -5.70 -2.14 30.41
CA LEU A 232 -5.25 -1.08 31.33
C LEU A 232 -6.43 -0.39 32.05
N GLY A 233 -7.67 -0.65 31.63
CA GLY A 233 -8.87 -0.06 32.23
C GLY A 233 -9.03 1.43 31.92
N LEU A 234 -8.46 1.89 30.80
CA LEU A 234 -8.63 3.27 30.32
C LEU A 234 -10.01 3.50 29.69
N LEU A 235 -10.73 2.42 29.38
CA LEU A 235 -12.09 2.41 28.84
C LEU A 235 -13.00 1.56 29.73
N SER A 236 -14.30 1.82 29.69
CA SER A 236 -15.31 1.09 30.47
C SER A 236 -15.50 -0.37 30.04
N GLY A 237 -15.19 -0.69 28.78
CA GLY A 237 -15.31 -2.02 28.19
C GLY A 237 -13.98 -2.58 27.70
N ASP A 238 -13.96 -3.89 27.42
CA ASP A 238 -12.78 -4.65 27.01
C ASP A 238 -12.79 -5.08 25.53
N GLU A 239 -13.81 -4.67 24.77
CA GLU A 239 -14.01 -5.10 23.39
C GLU A 239 -13.32 -4.16 22.38
N VAL A 240 -12.72 -4.76 21.36
CA VAL A 240 -12.13 -4.07 20.20
C VAL A 240 -12.97 -4.37 18.96
N VAL A 241 -13.58 -3.33 18.39
CA VAL A 241 -14.43 -3.41 17.20
C VAL A 241 -13.65 -2.93 16.00
N VAL A 242 -13.57 -3.75 14.94
CA VAL A 242 -12.93 -3.38 13.67
C VAL A 242 -14.00 -3.16 12.61
N LYS A 243 -13.90 -2.03 11.91
CA LYS A 243 -14.80 -1.64 10.82
C LYS A 243 -14.01 -1.21 9.60
N ASN A 244 -14.60 -1.45 8.44
CA ASN A 244 -14.09 -0.98 7.16
C ASN A 244 -14.94 0.19 6.66
N PRO A 245 -14.45 1.01 5.73
CA PRO A 245 -15.19 2.16 5.18
C PRO A 245 -16.53 1.76 4.55
N SER A 246 -16.61 0.56 3.98
CA SER A 246 -17.84 -0.02 3.45
C SER A 246 -18.94 -0.25 4.51
N ASP A 247 -18.57 -0.42 5.79
CA ASP A 247 -19.56 -0.58 6.87
C ASP A 247 -20.25 0.75 7.21
N PHE A 248 -19.63 1.88 6.87
CA PHE A 248 -20.17 3.22 7.12
C PHE A 248 -20.99 3.74 5.93
N ILE A 249 -20.67 3.33 4.70
CA ILE A 249 -21.29 3.85 3.49
C ILE A 249 -22.59 3.09 3.20
N GLY A 250 -23.72 3.78 3.33
CA GLY A 250 -25.05 3.25 3.01
C GLY A 250 -25.42 3.34 1.52
N GLN A 251 -26.51 2.68 1.14
CA GLN A 251 -27.02 2.69 -0.24
C GLN A 251 -27.88 3.94 -0.54
N TYR A 252 -28.50 4.54 0.49
CA TYR A 252 -29.37 5.70 0.36
C TYR A 252 -28.83 6.95 1.07
N ILE A 253 -29.34 8.13 0.70
CA ILE A 253 -28.98 9.42 1.31
C ILE A 253 -29.49 9.47 2.74
N GLY A 254 -28.58 9.72 3.69
CA GLY A 254 -28.86 9.70 5.13
C GLY A 254 -28.52 8.38 5.84
N ASP A 255 -28.51 7.25 5.12
CA ASP A 255 -28.14 5.95 5.72
C ASP A 255 -26.70 5.95 6.24
N SER A 256 -25.78 6.59 5.51
CA SER A 256 -24.38 6.64 5.91
C SER A 256 -24.20 7.36 7.25
N GLU A 257 -25.00 8.41 7.52
CA GLU A 257 -24.98 9.11 8.80
C GLU A 257 -25.62 8.26 9.92
N ALA A 258 -26.72 7.58 9.62
CA ALA A 258 -27.41 6.71 10.57
C ALA A 258 -26.52 5.53 10.99
N ASN A 259 -25.91 4.84 10.02
CA ASN A 259 -24.97 3.75 10.25
C ASN A 259 -23.76 4.22 11.07
N THR A 260 -23.20 5.38 10.73
CA THR A 260 -22.08 5.96 11.48
C THR A 260 -22.48 6.25 12.92
N LYS A 261 -23.66 6.85 13.17
CA LYS A 261 -24.16 7.10 14.53
C LYS A 261 -24.38 5.81 15.30
N GLU A 262 -24.91 4.77 14.67
CA GLU A 262 -25.13 3.48 15.30
C GLU A 262 -23.81 2.80 15.69
N ILE A 263 -22.83 2.78 14.78
CA ILE A 263 -21.48 2.25 15.05
C ILE A 263 -20.82 3.02 16.20
N LEU A 264 -20.91 4.35 16.20
CA LEU A 264 -20.36 5.16 17.28
C LEU A 264 -21.04 4.84 18.62
N ARG A 265 -22.38 4.78 18.66
CA ARG A 265 -23.10 4.41 19.89
C ARG A 265 -22.73 3.01 20.39
N ALA A 266 -22.59 2.04 19.48
CA ALA A 266 -22.20 0.67 19.83
C ALA A 266 -20.75 0.54 20.34
N THR A 267 -19.92 1.56 20.10
CA THR A 267 -18.49 1.60 20.47
C THR A 267 -18.21 2.57 21.63
N GLU A 268 -19.23 3.07 22.32
CA GLU A 268 -19.07 3.71 23.62
C GLU A 268 -18.44 2.74 24.62
N GLY A 269 -17.39 3.19 25.32
CA GLY A 269 -16.60 2.37 26.24
C GLY A 269 -15.67 1.36 25.56
N LYS A 270 -15.51 1.40 24.23
CA LYS A 270 -14.77 0.40 23.45
C LYS A 270 -13.71 1.04 22.54
N VAL A 271 -12.85 0.20 21.97
CA VAL A 271 -11.91 0.62 20.93
C VAL A 271 -12.53 0.41 19.56
N LEU A 272 -12.60 1.45 18.74
CA LEU A 272 -13.04 1.38 17.35
C LEU A 272 -11.82 1.53 16.42
N ILE A 273 -11.54 0.51 15.62
CA ILE A 273 -10.52 0.53 14.58
C ILE A 273 -11.22 0.72 13.24
N ILE A 274 -10.84 1.76 12.51
CA ILE A 274 -11.26 1.98 11.12
C ILE A 274 -10.07 1.64 10.24
N ASP A 275 -10.12 0.47 9.61
CA ASP A 275 -9.07 0.05 8.67
C ASP A 275 -9.25 0.76 7.32
N ASP A 276 -8.15 1.00 6.60
CA ASP A 276 -8.14 1.75 5.34
C ASP A 276 -8.97 3.05 5.35
N ALA A 277 -8.87 3.82 6.44
CA ALA A 277 -9.65 5.03 6.68
C ALA A 277 -9.53 6.08 5.57
N HIS A 278 -8.42 6.10 4.83
CA HIS A 278 -8.23 6.96 3.66
C HIS A 278 -9.29 6.74 2.57
N MET A 279 -9.90 5.55 2.46
CA MET A 279 -10.98 5.27 1.50
C MET A 279 -12.31 5.98 1.83
N LEU A 280 -12.44 6.55 3.04
CA LEU A 280 -13.51 7.49 3.37
C LEU A 280 -13.38 8.81 2.61
N TYR A 281 -12.32 8.98 1.83
CA TYR A 281 -12.13 10.11 0.94
C TYR A 281 -11.50 9.64 -0.38
N GLN A 282 -12.12 9.98 -1.51
CA GLN A 282 -11.49 9.83 -2.82
C GLN A 282 -11.20 11.24 -3.33
N GLY A 283 -9.96 11.50 -3.74
CA GLY A 283 -9.48 12.83 -4.13
C GLY A 283 -10.31 13.48 -5.23
N THR A 284 -10.16 14.79 -5.38
CA THR A 284 -10.88 15.63 -6.37
C THR A 284 -10.38 15.44 -7.80
N GLY A 285 -10.22 14.19 -8.26
CA GLY A 285 -10.02 13.88 -9.67
C GLY A 285 -11.34 14.08 -10.43
N HIS A 286 -11.32 14.95 -11.45
CA HIS A 286 -12.49 15.41 -12.23
C HIS A 286 -13.65 14.40 -12.37
N GLY A 287 -14.71 14.67 -11.63
CA GLY A 287 -16.00 13.97 -11.71
C GLY A 287 -16.64 13.90 -10.33
N ALA A 288 -17.37 14.94 -9.94
CA ALA A 288 -18.18 14.93 -8.72
C ALA A 288 -19.27 13.85 -8.83
N ASN A 289 -18.93 12.63 -8.44
CA ASN A 289 -19.87 11.52 -8.37
C ASN A 289 -20.65 11.60 -7.05
N CYS A 290 -21.90 11.14 -7.10
CA CYS A 290 -22.80 11.07 -5.95
C CYS A 290 -22.18 10.31 -4.74
N SER A 291 -21.21 9.42 -4.99
CA SER A 291 -20.46 8.65 -3.99
C SER A 291 -19.71 9.50 -2.95
N ASP A 292 -19.23 10.69 -3.33
CA ASP A 292 -18.39 11.50 -2.43
C ASP A 292 -19.23 12.24 -1.39
N SER A 293 -20.49 12.55 -1.70
CA SER A 293 -21.42 13.15 -0.74
C SER A 293 -21.68 12.21 0.44
N PHE A 294 -21.89 10.91 0.18
CA PHE A 294 -22.10 9.91 1.23
C PHE A 294 -20.87 9.76 2.13
N ARG A 295 -19.68 9.75 1.54
CA ARG A 295 -18.41 9.61 2.26
C ARG A 295 -18.09 10.85 3.11
N LEU A 296 -18.30 12.05 2.57
CA LEU A 296 -18.15 13.30 3.32
C LEU A 296 -19.13 13.38 4.49
N ALA A 297 -20.37 12.93 4.31
CA ALA A 297 -21.36 12.85 5.38
C ALA A 297 -20.92 11.93 6.54
N VAL A 298 -20.22 10.82 6.24
CA VAL A 298 -19.59 9.97 7.27
C VAL A 298 -18.53 10.75 8.05
N VAL A 299 -17.63 11.45 7.35
CA VAL A 299 -16.56 12.23 7.99
C VAL A 299 -17.12 13.34 8.86
N ASP A 300 -18.13 14.06 8.39
CA ASP A 300 -18.79 15.12 9.15
C ASP A 300 -19.52 14.57 10.38
N THR A 301 -20.16 13.41 10.24
CA THR A 301 -20.80 12.71 11.36
C THR A 301 -19.77 12.25 12.39
N LEU A 302 -18.62 11.71 11.95
CA LEU A 302 -17.50 11.36 12.82
C LEU A 302 -17.01 12.60 13.58
N VAL A 303 -16.68 13.70 12.88
CA VAL A 303 -16.17 14.94 13.51
C VAL A 303 -17.18 15.56 14.48
N THR A 304 -18.49 15.43 14.20
CA THR A 304 -19.56 15.97 15.05
C THR A 304 -19.77 15.17 16.33
N ASN A 305 -19.66 13.83 16.26
CA ASN A 305 -19.93 12.92 17.39
C ASN A 305 -18.68 12.45 18.13
N ILE A 306 -17.49 12.78 17.62
CA ILE A 306 -16.22 12.47 18.28
C ILE A 306 -15.68 13.73 18.96
N SER A 307 -15.57 13.67 20.28
CA SER A 307 -14.67 14.53 21.04
C SER A 307 -13.26 13.93 21.03
N ASN A 308 -12.26 14.79 21.11
CA ASN A 308 -10.88 14.42 21.43
C ASN A 308 -10.54 15.10 22.75
N ARG A 309 -11.46 14.97 23.70
CA ARG A 309 -11.31 15.57 25.01
C ARG A 309 -10.55 14.57 25.87
N PRO A 310 -9.59 15.05 26.67
CA PRO A 310 -8.99 14.22 27.69
C PRO A 310 -10.10 13.64 28.60
N GLY A 311 -10.17 12.32 28.72
CA GLY A 311 -11.19 11.61 29.52
C GLY A 311 -12.39 11.04 28.76
N ASP A 312 -12.45 11.14 27.43
CA ASP A 312 -13.49 10.47 26.63
C ASP A 312 -13.41 8.93 26.81
N ASP A 313 -14.56 8.31 27.08
CA ASP A 313 -14.70 6.85 27.21
C ASP A 313 -14.80 6.15 25.84
N ARG A 314 -13.90 6.48 24.91
CA ARG A 314 -13.77 5.84 23.59
C ARG A 314 -12.36 6.06 23.03
N CYS A 315 -11.80 5.02 22.42
CA CYS A 315 -10.56 5.15 21.65
C CYS A 315 -10.84 4.82 20.17
N ILE A 316 -10.54 5.77 19.27
CA ILE A 316 -10.66 5.55 17.83
C ILE A 316 -9.27 5.49 17.21
N ILE A 317 -9.03 4.45 16.42
CA ILE A 317 -7.77 4.22 15.71
C ILE A 317 -8.04 4.25 14.21
N LEU A 318 -7.43 5.20 13.51
CA LEU A 318 -7.50 5.29 12.04
C LEU A 318 -6.26 4.67 11.42
N ILE A 319 -6.44 3.77 10.45
CA ILE A 319 -5.33 3.11 9.74
C ILE A 319 -5.33 3.54 8.28
N GLY A 320 -4.16 3.84 7.71
CA GLY A 320 -4.07 4.10 6.28
C GLY A 320 -2.66 4.29 5.74
N TYR A 321 -2.58 4.59 4.45
CA TYR A 321 -1.31 4.89 3.78
C TYR A 321 -0.90 6.34 4.01
N PRO A 322 0.40 6.65 4.20
CA PRO A 322 0.84 8.00 4.59
C PRO A 322 0.37 9.10 3.65
N ASP A 323 0.53 8.92 2.34
CA ASP A 323 0.21 9.97 1.35
C ASP A 323 -1.30 10.14 1.18
N LEU A 324 -2.04 9.04 1.10
CA LEU A 324 -3.52 9.08 0.99
C LEU A 324 -4.17 9.63 2.26
N MET A 325 -3.60 9.34 3.44
CA MET A 325 -4.07 9.93 4.69
C MET A 325 -3.75 11.42 4.80
N LYS A 326 -2.57 11.86 4.32
CA LYS A 326 -2.27 13.30 4.24
C LYS A 326 -3.28 14.02 3.35
N GLU A 327 -3.60 13.46 2.19
CA GLU A 327 -4.61 14.01 1.28
C GLU A 327 -6.00 14.05 1.94
N PHE A 328 -6.44 12.93 2.52
CA PHE A 328 -7.68 12.82 3.28
C PHE A 328 -7.78 13.91 4.35
N PHE A 329 -6.74 14.10 5.16
CA PHE A 329 -6.74 15.09 6.24
C PHE A 329 -6.61 16.53 5.76
N ASN A 330 -5.97 16.78 4.61
CA ASN A 330 -5.88 18.13 4.01
C ASN A 330 -7.21 18.57 3.39
N ASN A 331 -7.92 17.63 2.76
CA ASN A 331 -8.99 17.97 1.82
C ASN A 331 -10.41 17.56 2.26
N SER A 332 -10.56 16.86 3.41
CA SER A 332 -11.87 16.52 3.97
C SER A 332 -12.41 17.64 4.90
N ASN A 333 -12.38 17.44 6.22
CA ASN A 333 -12.88 18.37 7.21
C ASN A 333 -11.74 18.81 8.17
N PRO A 334 -11.49 20.12 8.34
CA PRO A 334 -10.46 20.63 9.26
C PRO A 334 -10.61 20.15 10.71
N GLY A 335 -11.83 19.80 11.14
CA GLY A 335 -12.10 19.26 12.46
C GLY A 335 -11.44 17.91 12.71
N LEU A 336 -11.20 17.11 11.66
CA LEU A 336 -10.57 15.79 11.78
C LEU A 336 -9.13 15.89 12.31
N ARG A 337 -8.34 16.86 11.83
CA ARG A 337 -6.97 17.13 12.31
C ARG A 337 -6.89 17.45 13.79
N ARG A 338 -7.90 18.15 14.32
CA ARG A 338 -7.97 18.49 15.75
C ARG A 338 -8.32 17.27 16.61
N ARG A 339 -9.02 16.28 16.04
CA ARG A 339 -9.41 15.05 16.72
C ARG A 339 -8.37 13.94 16.60
N PHE A 340 -7.59 13.97 15.53
CA PHE A 340 -6.55 13.02 15.21
C PHE A 340 -5.30 13.79 14.75
N PRO A 341 -4.45 14.27 15.67
CA PRO A 341 -3.23 14.97 15.31
C PRO A 341 -2.29 14.05 14.52
N LEU A 342 -2.01 14.38 13.25
CA LEU A 342 -1.12 13.57 12.41
C LEU A 342 0.33 13.57 12.93
N GLU A 343 0.73 14.57 13.71
CA GLU A 343 2.05 14.65 14.34
C GLU A 343 2.25 13.58 15.42
N GLU A 344 1.16 13.04 15.98
CA GLU A 344 1.19 11.94 16.96
C GLU A 344 0.87 10.57 16.33
N ALA A 345 0.88 10.48 14.99
CA ALA A 345 0.63 9.23 14.29
C ALA A 345 1.81 8.27 14.42
N PHE A 346 1.53 6.97 14.53
CA PHE A 346 2.56 5.95 14.48
C PHE A 346 2.96 5.68 13.03
N HIS A 347 4.26 5.70 12.76
CA HIS A 347 4.79 5.55 11.40
C HIS A 347 5.44 4.18 11.21
N PHE A 348 4.78 3.33 10.43
CA PHE A 348 5.28 2.05 10.01
C PHE A 348 6.09 2.22 8.72
N GLN A 349 7.30 1.68 8.70
CA GLN A 349 8.20 1.71 7.55
C GLN A 349 8.21 0.35 6.85
N ASP A 350 8.68 0.31 5.60
CA ASP A 350 8.95 -0.94 4.90
C ASP A 350 10.01 -1.75 5.64
N TYR A 351 9.83 -3.06 5.70
CA TYR A 351 10.78 -3.93 6.38
C TYR A 351 12.09 -4.04 5.59
N THR A 352 13.21 -4.02 6.31
CA THR A 352 14.53 -4.36 5.76
C THR A 352 14.59 -5.84 5.37
N ILE A 353 15.58 -6.22 4.55
CA ILE A 353 15.75 -7.64 4.16
C ILE A 353 15.95 -8.52 5.40
N ASP A 354 16.71 -8.05 6.40
CA ASP A 354 16.92 -8.77 7.66
C ASP A 354 15.61 -8.92 8.44
N GLN A 355 14.77 -7.88 8.48
CA GLN A 355 13.46 -7.94 9.12
C GLN A 355 12.51 -8.89 8.37
N LEU A 356 12.53 -8.87 7.02
CA LEU A 356 11.78 -9.82 6.20
C LEU A 356 12.25 -11.26 6.44
N ALA A 357 13.55 -11.48 6.65
CA ALA A 357 14.09 -12.79 7.03
C ALA A 357 13.51 -13.27 8.36
N MET A 358 13.48 -12.40 9.37
CA MET A 358 12.88 -12.72 10.67
C MET A 358 11.37 -13.02 10.53
N ILE A 359 10.64 -12.28 9.69
CA ILE A 359 9.21 -12.54 9.43
C ILE A 359 9.03 -13.89 8.73
N LEU A 360 9.88 -14.22 7.76
CA LEU A 360 9.89 -15.51 7.05
C LEU A 360 10.11 -16.65 8.05
N ASP A 361 11.14 -16.55 8.89
CA ASP A 361 11.46 -17.57 9.91
C ASP A 361 10.31 -17.74 10.93
N LEU A 362 9.69 -16.64 11.37
CA LEU A 362 8.55 -16.67 12.28
C LEU A 362 7.34 -17.37 11.65
N LYS A 363 7.01 -17.04 10.40
CA LYS A 363 5.89 -17.66 9.67
C LYS A 363 6.16 -19.15 9.39
N MET A 364 7.38 -19.51 8.99
CA MET A 364 7.78 -20.90 8.80
C MET A 364 7.66 -21.71 10.09
N SER A 365 8.14 -21.16 11.21
CA SER A 365 8.04 -21.80 12.54
C SER A 365 6.58 -22.02 12.96
N ARG A 366 5.72 -21.01 12.71
CA ARG A 366 4.27 -21.11 13.00
C ARG A 366 3.57 -22.19 12.18
N ASP A 367 3.96 -22.33 10.92
CA ASP A 367 3.38 -23.30 9.99
C ASP A 367 4.04 -24.69 10.08
N GLY A 368 5.05 -24.86 10.93
CA GLY A 368 5.79 -26.12 11.08
C GLY A 368 6.60 -26.50 9.84
N ILE A 369 7.08 -25.51 9.10
CA ILE A 369 7.80 -25.70 7.83
C ILE A 369 9.30 -25.53 8.07
N GLU A 370 10.07 -26.53 7.64
CA GLU A 370 11.52 -26.44 7.59
C GLU A 370 11.99 -26.19 6.15
N ALA A 371 12.96 -25.30 5.97
CA ALA A 371 13.66 -25.12 4.71
C ALA A 371 15.16 -25.40 4.89
N THR A 372 15.84 -25.66 3.79
CA THR A 372 17.31 -25.71 3.74
C THR A 372 17.91 -24.31 3.82
N ASP A 373 19.16 -24.18 4.29
CA ASP A 373 19.83 -22.88 4.40
C ASP A 373 19.90 -22.16 3.04
N HIS A 374 20.20 -22.92 1.99
CA HIS A 374 20.22 -22.42 0.62
C HIS A 374 18.84 -21.95 0.13
N ALA A 375 17.77 -22.64 0.50
CA ALA A 375 16.41 -22.21 0.19
C ALA A 375 16.05 -20.89 0.88
N ARG A 376 16.56 -20.66 2.09
CA ARG A 376 16.38 -19.41 2.84
C ARG A 376 17.10 -18.25 2.14
N GLU A 377 18.33 -18.45 1.67
CA GLU A 377 19.06 -17.46 0.87
C GLU A 377 18.28 -17.07 -0.38
N VAL A 378 17.81 -18.05 -1.15
CA VAL A 378 17.02 -17.82 -2.36
C VAL A 378 15.71 -17.10 -2.04
N ALA A 379 15.03 -17.45 -0.95
CA ALA A 379 13.82 -16.74 -0.52
C ALA A 379 14.10 -15.26 -0.24
N LEU A 380 15.25 -14.93 0.38
CA LEU A 380 15.66 -13.55 0.64
C LEU A 380 16.01 -12.80 -0.64
N GLU A 381 16.66 -13.44 -1.61
CA GLU A 381 16.91 -12.84 -2.92
C GLU A 381 15.60 -12.49 -3.64
N VAL A 382 14.63 -13.40 -3.63
CA VAL A 382 13.31 -13.18 -4.23
C VAL A 382 12.58 -12.02 -3.52
N LEU A 383 12.66 -11.94 -2.19
CA LEU A 383 12.07 -10.84 -1.42
C LEU A 383 12.79 -9.51 -1.68
N ALA A 384 14.12 -9.52 -1.82
CA ALA A 384 14.90 -8.34 -2.16
C ALA A 384 14.52 -7.80 -3.54
N GLN A 385 14.30 -8.68 -4.53
CA GLN A 385 13.78 -8.31 -5.85
C GLN A 385 12.33 -7.83 -5.78
N ALA A 386 11.48 -8.44 -4.95
CA ALA A 386 10.09 -8.02 -4.77
C ALA A 386 9.98 -6.62 -4.15
N ARG A 387 10.88 -6.27 -3.23
CA ARG A 387 10.94 -4.93 -2.60
C ARG A 387 11.18 -3.80 -3.60
N ASP A 388 11.73 -4.11 -4.76
CA ASP A 388 11.98 -3.13 -5.81
C ASP A 388 10.81 -2.95 -6.78
N ARG A 389 9.76 -3.77 -6.65
CA ARG A 389 8.54 -3.71 -7.46
C ARG A 389 7.57 -2.66 -6.92
N PRO A 390 6.71 -2.08 -7.78
CA PRO A 390 5.61 -1.25 -7.31
C PRO A 390 4.65 -2.12 -6.49
N ASN A 391 4.03 -1.53 -5.46
CA ASN A 391 3.07 -2.20 -4.57
C ASN A 391 3.66 -3.36 -3.73
N PHE A 392 4.94 -3.28 -3.36
CA PHE A 392 5.52 -4.20 -2.40
C PHE A 392 4.70 -4.20 -1.08
N GLY A 393 4.21 -5.37 -0.71
CA GLY A 393 3.31 -5.61 0.41
C GLY A 393 3.99 -6.16 1.65
N ASN A 394 5.32 -6.04 1.79
CA ASN A 394 6.06 -6.41 3.00
C ASN A 394 5.74 -7.84 3.50
N GLY A 395 5.18 -7.99 4.69
CA GLY A 395 4.81 -9.29 5.26
C GLY A 395 3.74 -10.02 4.46
N GLY A 396 2.95 -9.31 3.64
CA GLY A 396 2.03 -9.88 2.66
C GLY A 396 2.77 -10.58 1.51
N ASP A 397 3.87 -9.99 1.02
CA ASP A 397 4.70 -10.64 0.01
C ASP A 397 5.45 -11.86 0.55
N VAL A 398 5.88 -11.83 1.82
CA VAL A 398 6.40 -13.03 2.51
C VAL A 398 5.35 -14.14 2.55
N GLU A 399 4.08 -13.79 2.79
CA GLU A 399 2.97 -14.76 2.77
C GLU A 399 2.74 -15.34 1.38
N ASN A 400 2.71 -14.48 0.37
CA ASN A 400 2.54 -14.88 -1.02
C ASN A 400 3.68 -15.79 -1.47
N LEU A 401 4.93 -15.45 -1.09
CA LEU A 401 6.11 -16.25 -1.41
C LEU A 401 6.04 -17.63 -0.73
N LEU A 402 5.74 -17.69 0.57
CA LEU A 402 5.55 -18.95 1.28
C LEU A 402 4.40 -19.77 0.67
N GLY A 403 3.29 -19.12 0.29
CA GLY A 403 2.17 -19.78 -0.39
C GLY A 403 2.59 -20.43 -1.71
N LYS A 404 3.37 -19.72 -2.54
CA LYS A 404 3.96 -20.25 -3.77
C LYS A 404 4.92 -21.40 -3.49
N ALA A 405 5.81 -21.25 -2.51
CA ALA A 405 6.76 -22.28 -2.12
C ALA A 405 6.08 -23.56 -1.63
N LYS A 406 5.03 -23.44 -0.80
CA LYS A 406 4.22 -24.59 -0.38
C LYS A 406 3.55 -25.29 -1.56
N ALA A 407 3.02 -24.53 -2.52
CA ALA A 407 2.41 -25.10 -3.72
C ALA A 407 3.44 -25.84 -4.60
N ALA A 408 4.63 -25.26 -4.78
CA ALA A 408 5.74 -25.89 -5.50
C ALA A 408 6.25 -27.15 -4.79
N PHE A 409 6.46 -27.07 -3.48
CA PHE A 409 6.84 -28.20 -2.63
C PHE A 409 5.81 -29.35 -2.72
N ASN A 410 4.52 -29.03 -2.62
CA ASN A 410 3.46 -30.02 -2.78
C ASN A 410 3.43 -30.64 -4.18
N LYS A 411 3.73 -29.86 -5.23
CA LYS A 411 3.85 -30.36 -6.60
C LYS A 411 5.05 -31.30 -6.75
N ARG A 412 6.18 -30.97 -6.13
CA ARG A 412 7.42 -31.77 -6.10
C ARG A 412 7.23 -33.09 -5.36
N LEU A 413 6.38 -33.10 -4.32
CA LEU A 413 6.05 -34.29 -3.53
C LEU A 413 4.91 -35.14 -4.10
N ARG A 414 4.35 -34.79 -5.28
CA ARG A 414 3.33 -35.63 -5.93
C ARG A 414 3.92 -37.00 -6.27
N GLY A 415 3.26 -38.07 -5.82
CA GLY A 415 3.68 -39.46 -6.07
C GLY A 415 4.73 -40.01 -5.09
N VAL A 416 5.19 -39.21 -4.13
CA VAL A 416 6.12 -39.67 -3.08
C VAL A 416 5.33 -40.25 -1.91
N THR A 417 5.65 -41.48 -1.52
CA THR A 417 5.00 -42.23 -0.44
C THR A 417 5.51 -41.88 0.96
N ASP A 418 6.77 -41.47 1.10
CA ASP A 418 7.33 -40.98 2.37
C ASP A 418 7.63 -39.46 2.32
N ARG A 419 6.87 -38.72 3.14
CA ARG A 419 6.91 -37.25 3.21
C ARG A 419 7.55 -36.74 4.50
N ASN A 420 7.89 -37.62 5.45
CA ASN A 420 8.38 -37.21 6.75
C ASN A 420 9.78 -36.57 6.65
N GLY A 421 9.96 -35.42 7.30
CA GLY A 421 11.25 -34.72 7.41
C GLY A 421 11.73 -34.05 6.12
N ARG A 422 10.92 -33.98 5.05
CA ARG A 422 11.30 -33.28 3.82
C ARG A 422 11.15 -31.77 4.00
N LYS A 423 12.21 -31.06 3.61
CA LYS A 423 12.34 -29.60 3.73
C LYS A 423 12.05 -28.92 2.40
N ILE A 424 11.62 -27.66 2.48
CA ILE A 424 11.54 -26.78 1.32
C ILE A 424 12.96 -26.53 0.79
N GLU A 425 13.12 -26.66 -0.52
CA GLU A 425 14.38 -26.46 -1.24
C GLU A 425 14.34 -25.17 -2.08
N ALA A 426 15.49 -24.71 -2.57
CA ALA A 426 15.63 -23.48 -3.34
C ALA A 426 14.68 -23.43 -4.55
N VAL A 427 14.53 -24.55 -5.25
CA VAL A 427 13.63 -24.71 -6.42
C VAL A 427 12.16 -24.44 -6.11
N ASP A 428 11.74 -24.60 -4.85
CA ASP A 428 10.36 -24.36 -4.44
C ASP A 428 10.07 -22.86 -4.32
N PHE A 429 11.06 -22.05 -3.93
CA PHE A 429 10.94 -20.59 -3.85
C PHE A 429 11.12 -19.92 -5.21
N ASP A 430 12.11 -20.37 -5.99
CA ASP A 430 12.39 -19.88 -7.32
C ASP A 430 12.90 -21.05 -8.21
N PRO A 431 12.13 -21.50 -9.21
CA PRO A 431 12.57 -22.55 -10.12
C PRO A 431 13.83 -22.20 -10.93
N GLU A 432 14.12 -20.91 -11.08
CA GLU A 432 15.26 -20.36 -11.81
C GLU A 432 16.29 -19.72 -10.87
N TYR A 433 16.36 -20.15 -9.61
CA TYR A 433 17.29 -19.57 -8.61
C TYR A 433 18.76 -19.54 -9.08
N ASP A 434 19.21 -20.57 -9.80
CA ASP A 434 20.56 -20.66 -10.37
C ASP A 434 20.81 -19.80 -11.62
N ARG A 435 19.86 -18.93 -12.03
CA ARG A 435 19.98 -18.11 -13.25
C ARG A 435 21.28 -17.32 -13.34
N ALA A 436 21.73 -16.75 -12.22
CA ALA A 436 22.96 -15.96 -12.17
C ALA A 436 24.23 -16.81 -12.36
N PHE A 437 24.17 -18.11 -12.02
CA PHE A 437 25.29 -19.06 -12.07
C PHE A 437 25.29 -19.95 -13.32
N ARG A 438 24.15 -20.15 -14.00
CA ARG A 438 24.07 -20.86 -15.30
C ARG A 438 24.79 -20.13 -16.45
N ASN A 439 25.39 -18.97 -16.18
CA ASN A 439 25.87 -18.01 -17.18
C ASN A 439 27.13 -18.43 -17.95
N SER A 440 26.89 -19.01 -19.13
CA SER A 440 27.64 -18.73 -20.37
C SER A 440 26.83 -19.09 -21.63
N LYS A 441 26.09 -20.21 -21.62
CA LYS A 441 25.43 -20.76 -22.84
C LYS A 441 24.09 -20.13 -23.22
N ALA A 442 23.24 -19.74 -22.25
CA ALA A 442 21.92 -19.17 -22.56
C ALA A 442 22.04 -17.78 -23.21
N CYS A 443 22.87 -16.92 -22.62
CA CYS A 443 23.17 -15.59 -23.14
C CYS A 443 23.76 -15.65 -24.57
N GLU A 444 24.64 -16.62 -24.86
CA GLU A 444 25.14 -16.82 -26.22
C GLU A 444 24.02 -17.08 -27.22
N SER A 445 22.98 -17.84 -26.87
CA SER A 445 21.85 -18.07 -27.77
C SER A 445 21.04 -16.80 -28.07
N HIS A 446 20.90 -15.90 -27.08
CA HIS A 446 20.20 -14.62 -27.24
C HIS A 446 21.03 -13.55 -27.97
N LEU A 447 22.36 -13.61 -27.88
CA LEU A 447 23.31 -12.68 -28.51
C LEU A 447 23.76 -13.12 -29.91
N SER A 448 23.65 -14.41 -30.23
CA SER A 448 24.00 -15.00 -31.55
C SER A 448 23.29 -14.40 -32.78
N PRO A 449 22.02 -13.96 -32.74
CA PRO A 449 21.35 -13.46 -33.94
C PRO A 449 21.77 -12.01 -34.33
N MET A 450 22.62 -11.35 -33.55
CA MET A 450 23.02 -9.96 -33.78
C MET A 450 24.32 -9.86 -34.58
N ILE A 451 24.17 -9.81 -35.90
CA ILE A 451 25.29 -9.68 -36.85
C ILE A 451 25.92 -8.28 -36.72
N GLY A 452 27.23 -8.21 -36.45
CA GLY A 452 28.01 -6.98 -36.49
C GLY A 452 27.97 -6.09 -35.25
N MET A 453 27.53 -6.62 -34.09
CA MET A 453 27.43 -5.89 -32.82
C MET A 453 28.42 -6.38 -31.74
N ASP A 454 29.59 -6.86 -32.14
CA ASP A 454 30.58 -7.47 -31.24
C ASP A 454 31.03 -6.55 -30.09
N SER A 455 31.15 -5.25 -30.35
CA SER A 455 31.52 -4.26 -29.34
C SER A 455 30.47 -4.16 -28.23
N ILE A 456 29.19 -4.13 -28.58
CA ILE A 456 28.06 -4.06 -27.66
C ILE A 456 27.96 -5.36 -26.85
N ILE A 457 28.10 -6.51 -27.53
CA ILE A 457 28.11 -7.83 -26.90
C ILE A 457 29.25 -7.92 -25.88
N SER A 458 30.44 -7.41 -26.20
CA SER A 458 31.59 -7.40 -25.29
C SER A 458 31.34 -6.54 -24.05
N LEU A 459 30.66 -5.39 -24.20
CA LEU A 459 30.32 -4.51 -23.08
C LEU A 459 29.38 -5.21 -22.09
N PHE A 460 28.31 -5.84 -22.57
CA PHE A 460 27.38 -6.55 -21.70
C PHE A 460 28.01 -7.78 -21.05
N ARG A 461 28.88 -8.51 -21.76
CA ARG A 461 29.70 -9.59 -21.16
C ARG A 461 30.57 -9.08 -20.02
N ASN A 462 31.15 -7.89 -20.15
CA ASN A 462 31.95 -7.30 -19.08
C ASN A 462 31.08 -6.95 -17.86
N HIS A 463 29.88 -6.39 -18.06
CA HIS A 463 28.95 -6.13 -16.95
C HIS A 463 28.54 -7.41 -16.22
N GLN A 464 28.28 -8.49 -16.94
CA GLN A 464 27.98 -9.79 -16.34
C GLN A 464 29.13 -10.35 -15.51
N LYS A 465 30.37 -10.28 -16.02
CA LYS A 465 31.56 -10.73 -15.29
C LYS A 465 31.77 -9.93 -14.01
N VAL A 466 31.58 -8.61 -14.08
CA VAL A 466 31.68 -7.72 -12.90
C VAL A 466 30.58 -8.06 -11.89
N ALA A 467 29.34 -8.25 -12.33
CA ALA A 467 28.21 -8.63 -11.48
C ALA A 467 28.48 -9.96 -10.76
N ALA A 468 28.91 -10.98 -11.51
CA ALA A 468 29.21 -12.31 -10.96
C ALA A 468 30.39 -12.26 -9.99
N GLY A 469 31.46 -11.55 -10.33
CA GLY A 469 32.65 -11.40 -9.48
C GLY A 469 32.37 -10.69 -8.15
N MET A 470 31.56 -9.62 -8.18
CA MET A 470 31.17 -8.89 -6.96
C MET A 470 30.27 -9.72 -6.04
N ARG A 471 29.35 -10.49 -6.63
CA ARG A 471 28.46 -11.39 -5.87
C ARG A 471 29.21 -12.50 -5.15
N LEU A 472 30.24 -13.08 -5.78
CA LEU A 472 31.10 -14.06 -5.12
C LEU A 472 31.79 -13.50 -3.87
N GLN A 473 31.95 -12.19 -3.78
CA GLN A 473 32.53 -11.49 -2.62
C GLN A 473 31.47 -10.92 -1.67
N GLY A 474 30.18 -11.19 -1.90
CA GLY A 474 29.08 -10.67 -1.09
C GLY A 474 28.84 -9.16 -1.22
N VAL A 475 29.38 -8.51 -2.26
CA VAL A 475 29.21 -7.07 -2.51
C VAL A 475 28.06 -6.86 -3.50
N ASP A 476 27.17 -5.91 -3.22
CA ASP A 476 26.09 -5.54 -4.14
C ASP A 476 26.67 -4.91 -5.43
N PRO A 477 26.44 -5.52 -6.62
CA PRO A 477 26.94 -5.00 -7.88
C PRO A 477 26.16 -3.80 -8.44
N ARG A 478 24.96 -3.50 -7.92
CA ARG A 478 24.08 -2.43 -8.45
C ARG A 478 24.74 -1.04 -8.54
N PRO A 479 25.61 -0.60 -7.61
CA PRO A 479 26.25 0.71 -7.70
C PRO A 479 27.25 0.86 -8.85
N TYR A 480 27.78 -0.25 -9.36
CA TYR A 480 28.89 -0.28 -10.33
C TYR A 480 28.43 -0.54 -11.77
N ILE A 481 27.17 -0.92 -11.96
CA ILE A 481 26.60 -1.22 -13.27
C ILE A 481 25.64 -0.10 -13.66
N PRO A 482 25.74 0.47 -14.87
CA PRO A 482 24.83 1.51 -15.32
C PRO A 482 23.42 0.95 -15.55
N PHE A 483 22.41 1.67 -15.04
CA PHE A 483 20.97 1.42 -15.26
C PHE A 483 20.36 2.41 -16.27
N ALA A 484 21.16 3.29 -16.84
CA ALA A 484 20.73 4.34 -17.75
C ALA A 484 21.62 4.34 -18.99
N TYR A 485 21.03 4.09 -20.16
CA TYR A 485 21.74 3.95 -21.43
C TYR A 485 21.19 4.91 -22.49
N VAL A 486 22.07 5.41 -23.35
CA VAL A 486 21.69 6.17 -24.56
C VAL A 486 22.08 5.38 -25.79
N PHE A 487 21.11 5.02 -26.62
CA PHE A 487 21.30 4.30 -27.87
C PHE A 487 21.27 5.28 -29.04
N LYS A 488 22.44 5.48 -29.67
CA LYS A 488 22.63 6.42 -30.78
C LYS A 488 22.89 5.66 -32.08
N GLY A 489 22.19 5.99 -33.16
CA GLY A 489 22.59 5.51 -34.49
C GLY A 489 21.49 5.62 -35.55
N PRO A 490 21.77 5.23 -36.81
CA PRO A 490 20.80 5.24 -37.91
C PRO A 490 19.57 4.35 -37.67
N PRO A 491 18.46 4.53 -38.39
CA PRO A 491 17.28 3.69 -38.23
C PRO A 491 17.57 2.28 -38.75
N GLY A 492 16.89 1.28 -38.17
CA GLY A 492 17.04 -0.13 -38.57
C GLY A 492 18.39 -0.77 -38.19
N THR A 493 19.08 -0.24 -37.17
CA THR A 493 20.35 -0.79 -36.64
C THR A 493 20.15 -1.75 -35.46
N GLY A 494 18.91 -2.09 -35.11
CA GLY A 494 18.62 -3.07 -34.04
C GLY A 494 18.52 -2.50 -32.63
N LYS A 495 18.35 -1.18 -32.45
CA LYS A 495 18.18 -0.53 -31.13
C LYS A 495 17.08 -1.16 -30.27
N THR A 496 15.87 -1.28 -30.81
CA THR A 496 14.72 -1.90 -30.11
C THR A 496 14.98 -3.36 -29.77
N THR A 497 15.60 -4.11 -30.69
CA THR A 497 15.97 -5.51 -30.45
C THR A 497 17.02 -5.64 -29.35
N THR A 498 17.97 -4.70 -29.29
CA THR A 498 19.04 -4.69 -28.27
C THR A 498 18.47 -4.34 -26.90
N ALA A 499 17.46 -3.48 -26.82
CA ALA A 499 16.77 -3.18 -25.56
C ALA A 499 16.06 -4.41 -24.97
N ARG A 500 15.52 -5.29 -25.83
CA ARG A 500 14.92 -6.58 -25.40
C ARG A 500 15.97 -7.53 -24.84
N ILE A 501 17.08 -7.68 -25.55
CA ILE A 501 18.22 -8.48 -25.06
C ILE A 501 18.77 -7.90 -23.75
N LEU A 502 18.83 -6.58 -23.61
CA LEU A 502 19.21 -5.92 -22.37
C LEU A 502 18.28 -6.31 -21.21
N GLY A 503 16.97 -6.38 -21.45
CA GLY A 503 15.98 -6.85 -20.49
C GLY A 503 16.22 -8.29 -20.05
N ASP A 504 16.48 -9.19 -21.00
CA ASP A 504 16.83 -10.59 -20.73
C ASP A 504 18.12 -10.68 -19.90
N ILE A 505 19.17 -9.94 -20.29
CA ILE A 505 20.46 -9.92 -19.58
C ILE A 505 20.30 -9.39 -18.15
N PHE A 506 19.57 -8.30 -17.93
CA PHE A 506 19.38 -7.75 -16.60
C PHE A 506 18.46 -8.60 -15.72
N TYR A 507 17.53 -9.36 -16.32
CA TYR A 507 16.73 -10.37 -15.66
C TYR A 507 17.57 -11.60 -15.26
N GLU A 508 18.42 -12.11 -16.16
CA GLU A 508 19.37 -13.20 -15.88
C GLU A 508 20.39 -12.80 -14.80
N MET A 509 20.87 -11.55 -14.84
CA MET A 509 21.66 -10.97 -13.78
C MET A 509 20.86 -10.79 -12.49
N GLY A 510 19.55 -10.99 -12.43
CA GLY A 510 18.75 -10.85 -11.20
C GLY A 510 18.65 -9.41 -10.67
N PHE A 511 18.85 -8.41 -11.53
CA PHE A 511 18.60 -7.00 -11.20
C PHE A 511 17.16 -6.60 -11.47
N LEU A 512 16.55 -7.18 -12.50
CA LEU A 512 15.16 -6.95 -12.87
C LEU A 512 14.28 -8.11 -12.44
N ALA A 513 13.02 -7.78 -12.19
CA ALA A 513 11.99 -8.72 -11.77
C ALA A 513 11.45 -9.57 -12.93
N THR A 514 11.51 -9.01 -14.15
CA THR A 514 11.00 -9.60 -15.39
C THR A 514 11.85 -9.08 -16.56
N SER A 515 12.00 -9.85 -17.64
CA SER A 515 12.68 -9.40 -18.86
C SER A 515 11.83 -8.52 -19.79
N GLU A 516 10.57 -8.25 -19.41
CA GLU A 516 9.67 -7.40 -20.19
C GLU A 516 10.24 -5.99 -20.40
N VAL A 517 10.14 -5.52 -21.65
CA VAL A 517 10.49 -4.15 -22.05
C VAL A 517 9.21 -3.36 -22.31
N ILE A 518 9.10 -2.19 -21.69
CA ILE A 518 8.04 -1.23 -21.94
C ILE A 518 8.54 -0.26 -23.00
N ASP A 519 8.02 -0.42 -24.21
CA ASP A 519 8.25 0.49 -25.32
C ASP A 519 7.33 1.72 -25.16
N CYS A 520 7.91 2.92 -25.18
CA CYS A 520 7.18 4.19 -25.24
C CYS A 520 7.84 5.17 -26.21
N SER A 521 7.03 6.01 -26.84
CA SER A 521 7.53 7.14 -27.62
C SER A 521 7.66 8.37 -26.73
N ALA A 522 8.59 9.27 -27.07
CA ALA A 522 8.67 10.60 -26.45
C ALA A 522 7.32 11.35 -26.49
N THR A 523 6.49 11.14 -27.51
CA THR A 523 5.16 11.76 -27.65
C THR A 523 4.15 11.27 -26.61
N ASP A 524 4.26 10.01 -26.18
CA ASP A 524 3.30 9.40 -25.24
C ASP A 524 3.47 9.96 -23.83
N MET A 525 4.66 10.46 -23.53
CA MET A 525 5.01 11.09 -22.26
C MET A 525 4.56 12.55 -22.17
N ILE A 526 4.30 13.19 -23.32
CA ILE A 526 3.90 14.61 -23.38
C ILE A 526 2.38 14.71 -23.16
N GLY A 527 1.97 15.60 -22.25
CA GLY A 527 0.56 15.93 -21.99
C GLY A 527 -0.07 16.72 -23.13
N GLU A 528 -1.38 16.59 -23.32
CA GLU A 528 -2.15 17.46 -24.24
C GLU A 528 -2.44 18.82 -23.58
N TYR A 529 -2.40 18.87 -22.24
CA TYR A 529 -2.69 20.05 -21.42
C TYR A 529 -1.58 20.27 -20.38
N VAL A 530 -1.39 21.53 -19.98
CA VAL A 530 -0.45 21.96 -18.93
C VAL A 530 -0.71 21.19 -17.63
N GLY A 531 0.34 20.62 -17.03
CA GLY A 531 0.28 19.89 -15.76
C GLY A 531 -0.13 18.41 -15.86
N GLN A 532 -0.43 17.89 -17.06
CA GLN A 532 -0.69 16.46 -17.26
C GLN A 532 0.57 15.65 -17.58
N THR A 533 1.64 16.31 -18.06
CA THR A 533 2.90 15.68 -18.46
C THR A 533 3.56 14.96 -17.27
N GLY A 534 3.74 15.64 -16.14
CA GLY A 534 4.36 15.04 -14.95
C GLY A 534 3.69 13.73 -14.49
N PRO A 535 2.36 13.71 -14.22
CA PRO A 535 1.65 12.49 -13.84
C PRO A 535 1.75 11.36 -14.88
N LYS A 536 1.78 11.66 -16.19
CA LYS A 536 1.98 10.65 -17.24
C LYS A 536 3.37 10.02 -17.14
N VAL A 537 4.42 10.82 -16.99
CA VAL A 537 5.81 10.33 -16.81
C VAL A 537 5.90 9.42 -15.59
N ILE A 538 5.34 9.85 -14.46
CA ILE A 538 5.32 9.05 -13.22
C ILE A 538 4.61 7.71 -13.46
N LYS A 539 3.45 7.70 -14.12
CA LYS A 539 2.71 6.46 -14.42
C LYS A 539 3.51 5.49 -15.29
N PHE A 540 4.27 5.98 -16.27
CA PHE A 540 5.15 5.14 -17.09
C PHE A 540 6.33 4.60 -16.28
N LEU A 541 6.94 5.42 -15.43
CA LEU A 541 8.02 4.98 -14.53
C LEU A 541 7.54 3.94 -13.51
N GLU A 542 6.36 4.14 -12.93
CA GLU A 542 5.76 3.18 -12.00
C GLU A 542 5.47 1.84 -12.68
N ARG A 543 5.02 1.86 -13.94
CA ARG A 543 4.84 0.64 -14.75
C ARG A 543 6.17 -0.04 -15.07
N ALA A 544 7.24 0.73 -15.24
CA ALA A 544 8.58 0.25 -15.58
C ALA A 544 9.43 -0.17 -14.38
N LEU A 545 8.97 0.01 -13.15
CA LEU A 545 9.68 -0.46 -11.95
C LEU A 545 9.90 -1.99 -12.01
N GLY A 546 11.16 -2.41 -11.90
CA GLY A 546 11.58 -3.80 -12.05
C GLY A 546 11.64 -4.31 -13.50
N LYS A 547 11.52 -3.41 -14.49
CA LYS A 547 11.53 -3.68 -15.94
C LYS A 547 12.50 -2.74 -16.69
N VAL A 548 12.57 -2.89 -18.01
CA VAL A 548 13.27 -1.93 -18.89
C VAL A 548 12.25 -0.94 -19.47
N LEU A 549 12.53 0.36 -19.35
CA LEU A 549 11.81 1.44 -20.03
C LEU A 549 12.60 1.85 -21.28
N PHE A 550 12.04 1.58 -22.46
CA PHE A 550 12.63 1.96 -23.73
C PHE A 550 11.89 3.17 -24.32
N ILE A 551 12.56 4.32 -24.37
CA ILE A 551 12.02 5.57 -24.93
C ILE A 551 12.59 5.73 -26.34
N ASP A 552 11.77 5.49 -27.36
CA ASP A 552 12.14 5.73 -28.76
C ASP A 552 11.95 7.21 -29.15
N GLU A 553 12.75 7.65 -30.12
CA GLU A 553 12.78 9.03 -30.63
C GLU A 553 12.91 10.08 -29.51
N ALA A 554 13.74 9.78 -28.50
CA ALA A 554 13.90 10.59 -27.28
C ALA A 554 14.35 12.04 -27.58
N TYR A 555 15.01 12.27 -28.73
CA TYR A 555 15.39 13.61 -29.18
C TYR A 555 14.20 14.56 -29.35
N ARG A 556 12.97 14.06 -29.54
CA ARG A 556 11.76 14.88 -29.60
C ARG A 556 11.48 15.62 -28.28
N LEU A 557 12.02 15.12 -27.17
CA LEU A 557 11.96 15.80 -25.87
C LEU A 557 12.84 17.07 -25.83
N ALA A 558 13.73 17.29 -26.80
CA ALA A 558 14.53 18.51 -26.90
C ALA A 558 13.71 19.73 -27.34
N GLY A 559 12.53 19.52 -27.93
CA GLY A 559 11.68 20.56 -28.50
C GLY A 559 12.32 21.24 -29.72
N GLU A 560 11.70 21.15 -30.89
CA GLU A 560 12.03 22.09 -31.96
C GLU A 560 11.64 23.51 -31.51
N SER A 561 12.51 24.49 -31.76
CA SER A 561 12.45 25.87 -31.25
C SER A 561 11.28 26.72 -31.79
N SER A 562 10.14 26.12 -32.12
CA SER A 562 8.97 26.79 -32.68
C SER A 562 7.67 26.36 -31.96
N GLY A 563 7.40 26.98 -30.80
CA GLY A 563 6.06 26.99 -30.17
C GLY A 563 5.98 26.65 -28.67
N ASN A 564 4.79 26.87 -28.09
CA ASN A 564 4.43 26.57 -26.68
C ASN A 564 4.65 25.10 -26.26
N CYS A 565 4.90 24.17 -27.20
CA CYS A 565 5.23 22.77 -26.92
C CYS A 565 6.57 22.55 -26.22
N SER A 566 7.49 23.51 -26.27
CA SER A 566 8.80 23.42 -25.61
C SER A 566 8.70 23.32 -24.08
N SER A 567 7.68 23.95 -23.47
CA SER A 567 7.46 23.89 -22.03
C SER A 567 7.04 22.49 -21.57
N PHE A 568 6.26 21.76 -22.36
CA PHE A 568 5.80 20.42 -21.99
C PHE A 568 6.91 19.37 -22.12
N ALA A 569 7.71 19.47 -23.19
CA ALA A 569 8.83 18.56 -23.39
C ALA A 569 9.92 18.73 -22.32
N SER A 570 10.22 19.99 -21.95
CA SER A 570 11.16 20.27 -20.85
C SER A 570 10.61 19.86 -19.47
N GLU A 571 9.31 20.01 -19.22
CA GLU A 571 8.63 19.48 -18.03
C GLU A 571 8.78 17.94 -17.93
N ALA A 572 8.57 17.22 -19.03
CA ALA A 572 8.73 15.76 -19.07
C ALA A 572 10.16 15.32 -18.70
N VAL A 573 11.17 16.01 -19.24
CA VAL A 573 12.59 15.72 -18.93
C VAL A 573 12.92 16.07 -17.48
N GLY A 574 12.41 17.21 -16.98
CA GLY A 574 12.57 17.61 -15.59
C GLY A 574 12.04 16.56 -14.62
N GLU A 575 10.81 16.09 -14.85
CA GLU A 575 10.18 15.06 -14.01
C GLU A 575 10.90 13.71 -14.12
N LEU A 576 11.36 13.33 -15.32
CA LEU A 576 12.15 12.11 -15.51
C LEU A 576 13.45 12.15 -14.69
N VAL A 577 14.19 13.25 -14.75
CA VAL A 577 15.46 13.42 -14.01
C VAL A 577 15.23 13.46 -12.49
N ASP A 578 14.17 14.14 -12.04
CA ASP A 578 13.79 14.18 -10.62
C ASP A 578 13.43 12.77 -10.12
N CYS A 579 12.58 12.06 -10.87
CA CYS A 579 12.21 10.69 -10.52
C CYS A 579 13.40 9.72 -10.52
N MET A 580 14.34 9.82 -11.46
CA MET A 580 15.57 9.02 -11.45
C MET A 580 16.42 9.23 -10.19
N THR A 581 16.33 10.41 -9.57
CA THR A 581 17.08 10.75 -8.35
C THR A 581 16.39 10.23 -7.09
N LYS A 582 15.06 10.05 -7.11
CA LYS A 582 14.30 9.53 -5.97
C LYS A 582 14.72 8.08 -5.66
N PRO A 583 14.90 7.73 -4.37
CA PRO A 583 15.31 6.37 -3.96
C PRO A 583 14.28 5.30 -4.35
N ARG A 584 13.04 5.70 -4.64
CA ARG A 584 11.97 4.84 -5.14
C ARG A 584 12.26 4.24 -6.52
N TYR A 585 12.99 4.94 -7.38
CA TYR A 585 13.26 4.50 -8.77
C TYR A 585 14.74 4.22 -9.03
N ALA A 586 15.64 4.85 -8.27
CA ALA A 586 17.08 4.74 -8.44
C ALA A 586 17.55 3.27 -8.38
N ARG A 587 18.18 2.79 -9.46
CA ARG A 587 18.73 1.42 -9.60
C ARG A 587 17.70 0.28 -9.47
N LYS A 588 16.42 0.58 -9.68
CA LYS A 588 15.32 -0.42 -9.65
C LYS A 588 14.67 -0.65 -11.01
N LEU A 589 15.02 0.14 -12.01
CA LEU A 589 14.60 -0.03 -13.40
C LEU A 589 15.72 0.40 -14.34
N VAL A 590 15.71 -0.10 -15.56
CA VAL A 590 16.69 0.28 -16.59
C VAL A 590 16.02 1.24 -17.57
N ILE A 591 16.60 2.41 -17.81
CA ILE A 591 16.07 3.39 -18.77
C ILE A 591 16.99 3.43 -19.99
N VAL A 592 16.40 3.29 -21.17
CA VAL A 592 17.11 3.35 -22.45
C VAL A 592 16.49 4.48 -23.28
N LEU A 593 17.29 5.49 -23.61
CA LEU A 593 16.92 6.57 -24.54
C LEU A 593 17.45 6.24 -25.94
N ALA A 594 16.58 6.15 -26.94
CA ALA A 594 16.98 5.86 -28.32
C ALA A 594 16.73 7.04 -29.27
N GLY A 595 17.66 7.26 -30.21
CA GLY A 595 17.51 8.28 -31.24
C GLY A 595 18.65 8.30 -32.27
N TYR A 596 18.60 9.28 -33.17
CA TYR A 596 19.66 9.55 -34.13
C TYR A 596 20.86 10.21 -33.45
N SER A 597 22.08 9.92 -33.91
CA SER A 597 23.31 10.34 -33.22
C SER A 597 23.39 11.84 -33.00
N ASP A 598 23.24 12.64 -34.05
CA ASP A 598 23.38 14.10 -33.99
C ASP A 598 22.31 14.76 -33.11
N GLU A 599 21.08 14.24 -33.15
CA GLU A 599 19.94 14.79 -32.42
C GLU A 599 19.98 14.43 -30.94
N MET A 600 20.44 13.23 -30.60
CA MET A 600 20.67 12.83 -29.22
C MET A 600 21.82 13.62 -28.59
N ASP A 601 22.88 13.91 -29.36
CA ASP A 601 23.95 14.78 -28.88
C ASP A 601 23.42 16.18 -28.58
N ARG A 602 22.55 16.74 -29.43
CA ARG A 602 21.88 18.03 -29.14
C ARG A 602 21.04 17.96 -27.87
N LEU A 603 20.22 16.92 -27.68
CA LEU A 603 19.41 16.74 -26.47
C LEU A 603 20.27 16.75 -25.20
N LEU A 604 21.38 16.00 -25.20
CA LEU A 604 22.30 15.90 -24.06
C LEU A 604 23.06 17.20 -23.79
N HIS A 605 23.28 18.04 -24.81
CA HIS A 605 23.88 19.36 -24.64
C HIS A 605 22.90 20.38 -24.08
N ILE A 606 21.62 20.31 -24.49
CA ILE A 606 20.56 21.22 -24.00
C ILE A 606 20.25 20.95 -22.53
N ASN A 607 20.23 19.68 -22.10
CA ASN A 607 19.92 19.32 -20.72
C ASN A 607 21.09 18.63 -20.00
N THR A 608 21.80 19.42 -19.19
CA THR A 608 22.91 18.94 -18.34
C THR A 608 22.46 17.90 -17.31
N GLY A 609 21.19 17.92 -16.91
CA GLY A 609 20.55 16.93 -16.05
C GLY A 609 20.48 15.54 -16.69
N LEU A 610 20.17 15.44 -17.98
CA LEU A 610 20.21 14.15 -18.69
C LEU A 610 21.64 13.63 -18.84
N ARG A 611 22.58 14.48 -19.30
CA ARG A 611 23.97 14.07 -19.56
C ARG A 611 24.68 13.45 -18.37
N SER A 612 24.40 13.95 -17.17
CA SER A 612 25.03 13.46 -15.95
C SER A 612 24.39 12.19 -15.39
N ARG A 613 23.12 11.92 -15.73
CA ARG A 613 22.35 10.75 -15.25
C ARG A 613 22.40 9.59 -16.24
N PHE A 614 22.75 9.86 -17.50
CA PHE A 614 22.99 8.88 -18.57
C PHE A 614 24.47 8.90 -19.00
N PRO A 615 25.38 8.28 -18.22
CA PRO A 615 26.81 8.32 -18.51
C PRO A 615 27.24 7.36 -19.64
N THR A 616 26.40 6.39 -20.01
CA THR A 616 26.76 5.31 -20.94
C THR A 616 26.09 5.48 -22.29
N ASP A 617 26.88 5.89 -23.28
CA ASP A 617 26.48 5.98 -24.67
C ASP A 617 26.84 4.70 -25.43
N ILE A 618 25.87 4.11 -26.13
CA ILE A 618 26.06 2.98 -27.05
C ILE A 618 25.78 3.47 -28.46
N VAL A 619 26.83 3.45 -29.30
CA VAL A 619 26.75 3.84 -30.70
C VAL A 619 26.54 2.61 -31.58
N PHE A 620 25.45 2.61 -32.34
CA PHE A 620 25.09 1.58 -33.29
C PHE A 620 25.61 1.98 -34.69
N PRO A 621 26.66 1.32 -35.19
CA PRO A 621 27.17 1.61 -36.53
C PRO A 621 26.17 1.16 -37.60
N SER A 622 26.26 1.78 -38.78
CA SER A 622 25.59 1.26 -39.98
C SER A 622 26.08 -0.17 -40.26
N MET A 623 25.19 -1.05 -40.70
CA MET A 623 25.56 -2.43 -41.02
C MET A 623 26.54 -2.46 -42.18
N SER A 624 27.65 -3.20 -42.06
CA SER A 624 28.63 -3.35 -43.13
C SER A 624 28.02 -4.08 -44.35
N PRO A 625 28.55 -3.89 -45.57
CA PRO A 625 28.00 -4.57 -46.75
C PRO A 625 28.02 -6.10 -46.61
N ALA A 626 29.06 -6.66 -45.96
CA ALA A 626 29.15 -8.08 -45.67
C ALA A 626 28.05 -8.54 -44.70
N HIS A 627 27.80 -7.79 -43.62
CA HIS A 627 26.73 -8.08 -42.66
C HIS A 627 25.34 -7.93 -43.29
N CYS A 628 25.14 -7.02 -44.25
CA CYS A 628 23.89 -6.88 -44.99
C CYS A 628 23.57 -8.15 -45.80
N VAL A 629 24.58 -8.76 -46.44
CA VAL A 629 24.41 -10.01 -47.19
C VAL A 629 24.11 -11.17 -46.25
N GLU A 630 24.85 -11.28 -45.15
CA GLU A 630 24.60 -12.31 -44.13
C GLU A 630 23.18 -12.18 -43.54
N TYR A 631 22.74 -10.97 -43.22
CA TYR A 631 21.39 -10.72 -42.73
C TYR A 631 20.33 -11.08 -43.78
N LEU A 632 20.56 -10.76 -45.05
CA LEU A 632 19.67 -11.14 -46.15
C LEU A 632 19.53 -12.66 -46.27
N GLU A 633 20.64 -13.40 -46.18
CA GLU A 633 20.65 -14.87 -46.21
C GLU A 633 19.90 -15.46 -45.02
N VAL A 634 20.05 -14.89 -43.81
CA VAL A 634 19.29 -15.30 -42.63
C VAL A 634 17.78 -15.09 -42.84
N GLN A 635 17.36 -13.96 -43.42
CA GLN A 635 15.94 -13.69 -43.67
C GLN A 635 15.35 -14.63 -44.74
N LEU A 636 16.10 -14.91 -45.81
CA LEU A 636 15.68 -15.86 -46.85
C LEU A 636 15.66 -17.30 -46.31
N GLY A 637 16.61 -17.66 -45.44
CA GLY A 637 16.67 -18.96 -44.78
C GLY A 637 15.48 -19.26 -43.86
N LYS A 638 14.90 -18.23 -43.21
CA LYS A 638 13.64 -18.38 -42.44
C LYS A 638 12.47 -18.89 -43.29
N LEU A 639 12.48 -18.58 -44.58
CA LEU A 639 11.47 -18.99 -45.55
C LEU A 639 11.89 -20.23 -46.36
N GLN A 640 12.97 -20.90 -45.96
CA GLN A 640 13.54 -22.08 -46.66
C GLN A 640 13.98 -21.79 -48.10
N ILE A 641 14.24 -20.53 -48.45
CA ILE A 641 14.72 -20.13 -49.77
C ILE A 641 16.24 -20.29 -49.80
N LYS A 642 16.75 -21.20 -50.63
CA LYS A 642 18.19 -21.45 -50.78
C LYS A 642 18.79 -20.47 -51.79
N VAL A 643 19.87 -19.78 -51.42
CA VAL A 643 20.65 -18.99 -52.37
C VAL A 643 21.53 -19.94 -53.17
N ASP A 644 21.34 -20.01 -54.49
CA ASP A 644 22.07 -20.92 -55.35
C ASP A 644 23.53 -20.48 -55.51
N ARG A 645 24.41 -20.96 -54.62
CA ARG A 645 25.86 -20.68 -54.64
C ARG A 645 26.65 -21.55 -55.64
N ARG A 646 26.00 -22.49 -56.34
CA ARG A 646 26.64 -23.54 -57.19
C ARG A 646 27.39 -23.04 -58.43
N LEU A 647 27.36 -21.75 -58.73
CA LEU A 647 28.22 -21.10 -59.73
C LEU A 647 29.36 -20.30 -59.05
N SER A 648 30.11 -20.97 -58.16
CA SER A 648 31.24 -20.40 -57.40
C SER A 648 32.46 -20.01 -58.26
N SER A 649 32.28 -19.77 -59.56
CA SER A 649 33.26 -19.15 -60.46
C SER A 649 33.06 -17.63 -60.60
N SER A 650 32.24 -17.01 -59.74
CA SER A 650 31.89 -15.58 -59.79
C SER A 650 32.26 -14.83 -58.51
N GLU A 651 33.55 -14.71 -58.18
CA GLU A 651 34.01 -13.69 -57.21
C GLU A 651 33.50 -12.29 -57.60
N GLY A 652 33.35 -12.02 -58.91
CA GLY A 652 32.85 -10.75 -59.43
C GLY A 652 31.38 -10.42 -59.11
N LYS A 653 30.47 -11.41 -59.06
CA LYS A 653 29.03 -11.13 -58.79
C LYS A 653 28.78 -10.84 -57.31
N TYR A 654 29.48 -11.56 -56.42
CA TYR A 654 29.42 -11.28 -54.98
C TYR A 654 30.05 -9.92 -54.66
N ALA A 655 31.19 -9.59 -55.27
CA ALA A 655 31.78 -8.25 -55.20
C ALA A 655 30.80 -7.16 -55.70
N THR A 656 30.08 -7.41 -56.80
CA THR A 656 29.06 -6.47 -57.31
C THR A 656 27.93 -6.25 -56.29
N VAL A 657 27.48 -7.28 -55.59
CA VAL A 657 26.46 -7.16 -54.52
C VAL A 657 26.99 -6.33 -53.35
N LEU A 658 28.23 -6.57 -52.92
CA LEU A 658 28.87 -5.78 -51.87
C LEU A 658 29.03 -4.30 -52.29
N ASP A 659 29.42 -4.04 -53.53
CA ASP A 659 29.54 -2.69 -54.09
C ASP A 659 28.18 -1.98 -54.14
N LEU A 660 27.12 -2.68 -54.53
CA LEU A 660 25.76 -2.12 -54.53
C LEU A 660 25.28 -1.77 -53.12
N PHE A 661 25.57 -2.62 -52.12
CA PHE A 661 25.30 -2.29 -50.72
C PHE A 661 26.15 -1.11 -50.23
N ALA A 662 27.42 -1.02 -50.65
CA ALA A 662 28.28 0.13 -50.33
C ALA A 662 27.77 1.44 -50.96
N GLN A 663 27.20 1.37 -52.17
CA GLN A 663 26.53 2.52 -52.80
C GLN A 663 25.23 2.89 -52.07
N LEU A 664 24.43 1.90 -51.66
CA LEU A 664 23.22 2.12 -50.87
C LEU A 664 23.53 2.82 -49.54
N GLN A 665 24.58 2.41 -48.83
CA GLN A 665 25.02 3.05 -47.59
C GLN A 665 25.37 4.54 -47.73
N ARG A 666 25.77 4.98 -48.94
CA ARG A 666 26.07 6.39 -49.21
C ARG A 666 24.81 7.23 -49.42
N THR A 667 23.65 6.61 -49.63
CA THR A 667 22.40 7.33 -49.80
C THR A 667 21.85 7.78 -48.44
N ARG A 668 21.25 8.98 -48.38
CA ARG A 668 20.66 9.52 -47.14
C ARG A 668 19.43 8.76 -46.66
N SER A 669 18.76 8.04 -47.55
CA SER A 669 17.53 7.30 -47.30
C SER A 669 17.76 5.85 -46.85
N TRP A 670 19.02 5.45 -46.63
CA TRP A 670 19.39 4.11 -46.17
C TRP A 670 18.95 3.83 -44.72
N ALA A 671 18.13 2.80 -44.54
CA ALA A 671 17.53 2.39 -43.27
C ALA A 671 18.04 1.03 -42.75
N ASN A 672 19.25 0.62 -43.17
CA ASN A 672 19.94 -0.61 -42.72
C ASN A 672 19.02 -1.85 -42.79
N ALA A 673 18.68 -2.48 -41.66
CA ALA A 673 17.98 -3.76 -41.64
C ALA A 673 16.58 -3.67 -42.23
N ARG A 674 15.91 -2.52 -42.11
CA ARG A 674 14.60 -2.30 -42.72
C ARG A 674 14.65 -2.36 -44.25
N ASP A 675 15.73 -1.84 -44.85
CA ASP A 675 15.92 -1.91 -46.30
C ASP A 675 16.31 -3.31 -46.76
N VAL A 676 17.14 -4.01 -45.98
CA VAL A 676 17.47 -5.42 -46.26
C VAL A 676 16.23 -6.33 -46.11
N GLU A 677 15.35 -6.08 -45.15
CA GLU A 677 14.06 -6.77 -45.01
C GLU A 677 13.13 -6.46 -46.18
N THR A 678 13.08 -5.20 -46.62
CA THR A 678 12.31 -4.80 -47.81
C THR A 678 12.83 -5.53 -49.05
N LEU A 679 14.16 -5.60 -49.21
CA LEU A 679 14.80 -6.37 -50.28
C LEU A 679 14.44 -7.85 -50.19
N ALA A 680 14.54 -8.46 -49.00
CA ALA A 680 14.20 -9.85 -48.77
C ALA A 680 12.74 -10.14 -49.14
N ARG A 681 11.81 -9.24 -48.79
CA ARG A 681 10.40 -9.32 -49.17
C ARG A 681 10.21 -9.23 -50.68
N ASN A 682 10.88 -8.30 -51.35
CA ASN A 682 10.80 -8.14 -52.81
C ASN A 682 11.34 -9.38 -53.54
N ILE A 683 12.48 -9.91 -53.09
CA ILE A 683 13.07 -11.15 -53.61
C ILE A 683 12.10 -12.31 -53.39
N THR A 684 11.56 -12.44 -52.18
CA THR A 684 10.57 -13.48 -51.85
C THR A 684 9.35 -13.40 -52.77
N PHE A 685 8.81 -12.19 -52.98
CA PHE A 685 7.67 -11.96 -53.86
C PHE A 685 7.95 -12.42 -55.30
N GLU A 686 9.10 -12.04 -55.86
CA GLU A 686 9.48 -12.45 -57.23
C GLU A 686 9.77 -13.95 -57.35
N VAL A 687 10.28 -14.58 -56.28
CA VAL A 687 10.52 -16.03 -56.22
C VAL A 687 9.21 -16.80 -56.23
N TYR A 688 8.23 -16.42 -55.41
CA TYR A 688 6.90 -17.05 -55.40
C TYR A 688 6.11 -16.75 -56.68
N LYS A 689 6.24 -15.56 -57.26
CA LYS A 689 5.63 -15.19 -58.54
C LYS A 689 6.17 -16.02 -59.72
N SER A 690 7.42 -16.49 -59.63
CA SER A 690 8.09 -17.25 -60.69
C SER A 690 8.06 -18.78 -60.49
N GLN A 691 7.34 -19.31 -59.49
CA GLN A 691 7.19 -20.75 -59.29
C GLN A 691 6.37 -21.42 -60.42
N PRO A 692 6.94 -22.40 -61.14
CA PRO A 692 6.20 -23.18 -62.13
C PRO A 692 5.50 -24.39 -61.48
N GLY A 693 4.31 -24.15 -60.91
CA GLY A 693 3.39 -25.23 -60.50
C GLY A 693 3.71 -25.96 -59.18
N PRO A 694 2.83 -26.86 -58.72
CA PRO A 694 2.81 -27.42 -57.36
C PRO A 694 3.86 -28.53 -57.09
N SER A 695 4.80 -28.78 -57.99
CA SER A 695 5.71 -29.94 -57.95
C SER A 695 7.14 -29.65 -57.51
N ASP A 696 7.54 -28.38 -57.43
CA ASP A 696 8.90 -27.98 -57.03
C ASP A 696 8.93 -27.51 -55.57
N SER A 697 9.52 -28.31 -54.69
CA SER A 697 9.61 -28.06 -53.25
C SER A 697 10.85 -27.28 -52.82
N ASP A 698 11.87 -27.15 -53.68
CA ASP A 698 13.10 -26.42 -53.39
C ASP A 698 13.06 -25.03 -54.05
N LEU A 699 12.78 -24.00 -53.24
CA LEU A 699 12.82 -22.60 -53.66
C LEU A 699 14.27 -22.11 -53.70
N SER A 700 14.79 -21.77 -54.89
CA SER A 700 16.11 -21.14 -55.02
C SER A 700 16.09 -19.77 -55.71
N VAL A 701 17.06 -18.93 -55.35
CA VAL A 701 17.24 -17.59 -55.96
C VAL A 701 18.62 -17.51 -56.60
N SER A 702 18.66 -17.06 -57.85
CA SER A 702 19.91 -16.73 -58.55
C SER A 702 20.45 -15.37 -58.11
N MET A 703 21.77 -15.24 -58.05
CA MET A 703 22.44 -13.97 -57.71
C MET A 703 22.08 -12.83 -58.67
N ASP A 704 21.76 -13.13 -59.93
CA ASP A 704 21.36 -12.12 -60.92
C ASP A 704 20.02 -11.46 -60.56
N LYS A 705 19.07 -12.22 -60.01
CA LYS A 705 17.80 -11.66 -59.51
C LYS A 705 18.03 -10.75 -58.30
N ILE A 706 18.92 -11.14 -57.39
CA ILE A 706 19.29 -10.33 -56.22
C ILE A 706 19.92 -9.00 -56.67
N ILE A 707 20.81 -9.02 -57.66
CA ILE A 707 21.43 -7.82 -58.23
C ILE A 707 20.38 -6.91 -58.88
N THR A 708 19.41 -7.44 -59.62
CA THR A 708 18.32 -6.65 -60.22
C THR A 708 17.48 -5.96 -59.15
N CYS A 709 17.02 -6.70 -58.12
CA CYS A 709 16.26 -6.11 -57.02
C CYS A 709 17.07 -5.06 -56.23
N LEU A 710 18.39 -5.26 -56.06
CA LEU A 710 19.27 -4.29 -55.42
C LEU A 710 19.39 -3.00 -56.24
N LYS A 711 19.51 -3.11 -57.57
CA LYS A 711 19.56 -1.95 -58.47
C LYS A 711 18.24 -1.17 -58.46
N GLU A 712 17.11 -1.86 -58.43
CA GLU A 712 15.79 -1.23 -58.29
C GLU A 712 15.65 -0.49 -56.96
N LEU A 713 16.05 -1.11 -55.85
CA LEU A 713 16.03 -0.49 -54.52
C LEU A 713 16.96 0.73 -54.47
N LEU A 714 18.16 0.62 -55.06
CA LEU A 714 19.09 1.74 -55.17
C LEU A 714 18.50 2.89 -55.99
N HIS A 715 17.83 2.59 -57.10
CA HIS A 715 17.16 3.61 -57.91
C HIS A 715 16.04 4.30 -57.13
N GLN A 716 15.19 3.56 -56.43
CA GLN A 716 14.11 4.11 -55.59
C GLN A 716 14.64 5.02 -54.48
N ARG A 717 15.73 4.62 -53.82
CA ARG A 717 16.36 5.38 -52.72
C ARG A 717 17.16 6.58 -53.21
N ALA A 718 17.72 6.50 -54.41
CA ALA A 718 18.41 7.61 -55.06
C ALA A 718 17.43 8.63 -55.69
N SER A 719 16.25 8.19 -56.14
CA SER A 719 15.23 9.04 -56.76
C SER A 719 14.34 9.78 -55.76
N THR A 720 14.50 9.55 -54.45
CA THR A 720 13.71 10.24 -53.40
C THR A 720 14.21 11.67 -53.12
N TYR A 721 14.71 12.35 -54.15
CA TYR A 721 15.22 13.72 -54.12
C TYR A 721 14.35 14.67 -54.92
#